data_AF-A0A9Q0QFT7-F1
#
_entry.id   AF-A0A9Q0QFT7-F1
#
_cell.length_a   1.000
_cell.length_b   1.000
_cell.length_c   1.000
_cell.angle_alpha   90.00
_cell.angle_beta   90.00
_cell.angle_gamma   90.00
#
_symmetry.space_group_name_H-M   'P 1'
#
loop_
_entity.id
_entity.type
_entity.pdbx_description
1 polymer ?
#
loop_
_entity_poly.entity_id
_entity_poly.type
_entity_poly.pdbx_seq_one_letter_code
_entity_poly.pdbx_strand_id
1 'polypeptide(L)'
;MSKVIYEGWMVRYGRRKIGRSFIHRRYFVLEPRLLAYYKKKPQDNRVPIKTLLIDGNCRVEDRGLKAHHGHTLYVLSVYNKKDKYNRITMAAFNIQEVFIWKEKIEFVIDQHQESQVPNGNKYVSFEYKSGMDNGRNASSSDCESQFSAQEDEDDNRPHLLRRTTMGNGPPASVFDWTQEFDSELTNQNANNQVFSRKHWRLLQCQNGLRIFEELLEVDYLPRSCSRAMKAVGVVEASCEEVFELIMSMDATRFDWDCSFQYGSIVEEVDGHTAILHHVLQLDWFPIFVWPRDLCYVRYWRRNDDGSYVVLFRSREHENCGPRPGFVRAHIESGGFNISPLKPRNGKHRTQVQHLMQIDLKGWGAGYVSSFQQHCLLQMLNSVAGLREWFSQTDERSAPPRIPAMDNMARAPALSKKNVKLQESSVHPTPPSFNQINAASQNSGRRDGHSEQISEEEQEASQTKHENNVKRTGSEEEPVNQIDLSCFSGNLRRDDRDNTRDCWRISDGNNFRVRSKHFCFDKSKVHAGKHLLDLVAVDWFKDTKRMDHVVRRQGCAAQVASEKGLFSVVFNLQVPASTHYSMVFYFVTREIVPGSLLQRFVDGDDEFRNSRLKLIPSVPKGSWIVRQSVGSTPCLLGKAVDCNYIRGPNYLEVDVDIGSSTVANGVLGLVIGVITSLVVDMAFLVQANATEELPERLIGAVRVSHIELSSAIVPKLDPETS
;
A
#
# COMPACT_ATOMS: atom_id res chain seq x y z
N MET A 1 -2.74 -36.84 15.30
CA MET A 1 -1.69 -35.92 14.79
C MET A 1 -2.38 -34.64 14.34
N SER A 2 -1.81 -33.49 14.64
CA SER A 2 -2.20 -32.21 14.03
C SER A 2 -1.96 -32.26 12.52
N LYS A 3 -2.90 -31.75 11.72
CA LYS A 3 -2.71 -31.65 10.26
C LYS A 3 -1.83 -30.44 9.98
N VAL A 4 -0.64 -30.67 9.41
CA VAL A 4 0.23 -29.58 8.94
C VAL A 4 -0.53 -28.75 7.90
N ILE A 5 -0.50 -27.43 8.07
CA ILE A 5 -1.14 -26.45 7.18
C ILE A 5 -0.15 -25.99 6.11
N TYR A 6 1.10 -25.73 6.52
CA TYR A 6 2.19 -25.39 5.60
C TYR A 6 3.54 -25.83 6.17
N GLU A 7 4.46 -26.27 5.31
CA GLU A 7 5.81 -26.66 5.71
C GLU A 7 6.82 -26.40 4.59
N GLY A 8 8.04 -26.02 4.96
CA GLY A 8 9.02 -25.56 3.97
C GLY A 8 10.38 -25.21 4.57
N TRP A 9 11.36 -24.97 3.70
CA TRP A 9 12.68 -24.50 4.12
C TRP A 9 12.72 -22.97 4.12
N MET A 10 13.15 -22.38 5.23
CA MET A 10 13.40 -20.94 5.34
C MET A 10 14.78 -20.71 5.97
N VAL A 11 15.22 -19.46 6.03
CA VAL A 11 16.50 -19.01 6.57
C VAL A 11 16.33 -18.44 7.98
N ARG A 12 17.32 -18.69 8.84
CA ARG A 12 17.60 -17.94 10.07
C ARG A 12 18.96 -17.26 9.92
N TYR A 13 19.06 -15.99 10.29
CA TYR A 13 20.32 -15.23 10.38
C TYR A 13 20.55 -14.71 11.81
N GLY A 14 21.69 -14.06 12.04
CA GLY A 14 22.08 -13.40 13.30
C GLY A 14 23.55 -13.63 13.68
N ARG A 15 24.05 -12.95 14.73
CA ARG A 15 25.38 -13.20 15.34
C ARG A 15 25.32 -14.08 16.59
N ARG A 16 26.39 -14.82 16.79
CA ARG A 16 26.70 -15.54 18.04
C ARG A 16 27.48 -14.62 18.98
N LYS A 17 27.52 -14.90 20.29
CA LYS A 17 28.36 -14.19 21.30
C LYS A 17 29.80 -13.90 20.88
N ILE A 18 30.38 -14.75 20.02
CA ILE A 18 31.77 -14.70 19.56
C ILE A 18 31.87 -13.84 18.27
N GLY A 19 31.02 -12.82 18.12
CA GLY A 19 30.94 -11.90 16.96
C GLY A 19 30.53 -12.50 15.61
N ARG A 20 30.73 -13.81 15.40
CA ARG A 20 30.45 -14.49 14.12
C ARG A 20 28.95 -14.55 13.82
N SER A 21 28.56 -13.89 12.74
CA SER A 21 27.28 -14.02 12.07
C SER A 21 27.08 -15.43 11.48
N PHE A 22 25.82 -15.79 11.20
CA PHE A 22 25.45 -17.06 10.60
C PHE A 22 24.30 -16.87 9.60
N ILE A 23 24.27 -17.72 8.56
CA ILE A 23 23.07 -17.96 7.75
C ILE A 23 22.78 -19.46 7.85
N HIS A 24 21.55 -19.79 8.22
CA HIS A 24 21.18 -21.13 8.66
C HIS A 24 19.83 -21.53 8.04
N ARG A 25 19.85 -22.41 7.03
CA ARG A 25 18.63 -23.07 6.53
C ARG A 25 17.97 -23.89 7.66
N ARG A 26 16.65 -23.77 7.82
CA ARG A 26 15.83 -24.50 8.81
C ARG A 26 14.54 -24.93 8.16
N TYR A 27 13.99 -26.05 8.60
CA TYR A 27 12.69 -26.52 8.14
C TYR A 27 11.61 -26.01 9.10
N PHE A 28 10.69 -25.18 8.60
CA PHE A 28 9.58 -24.64 9.35
C PHE A 28 8.32 -25.48 9.09
N VAL A 29 7.48 -25.59 10.11
CA VAL A 29 6.19 -26.28 10.07
C VAL A 29 5.17 -25.38 10.77
N LEU A 30 4.06 -25.13 10.08
CA LEU A 30 2.88 -24.45 10.57
C LEU A 30 1.76 -25.48 10.76
N GLU A 31 1.32 -25.62 11.99
CA GLU A 31 0.17 -26.41 12.41
C GLU A 31 -0.92 -25.45 12.94
N PRO A 32 -2.18 -25.90 13.12
CA PRO A 32 -3.28 -25.02 13.50
C PRO A 32 -3.02 -24.17 14.73
N ARG A 33 -2.23 -24.61 15.73
CA ARG A 33 -1.90 -23.82 16.94
C ARG A 33 -0.41 -23.65 17.18
N LEU A 34 0.45 -23.95 16.21
CA LEU A 34 1.90 -24.03 16.45
C LEU A 34 2.70 -23.61 15.22
N LEU A 35 3.61 -22.66 15.40
CA LEU A 35 4.75 -22.44 14.50
C LEU A 35 5.99 -23.07 15.12
N ALA A 36 6.64 -23.97 14.40
CA ALA A 36 7.83 -24.69 14.86
C ALA A 36 8.93 -24.69 13.79
N TYR A 37 10.21 -24.75 14.20
CA TYR A 37 11.30 -24.99 13.24
C TYR A 37 12.37 -25.97 13.72
N TYR A 38 12.96 -26.67 12.75
CA TYR A 38 13.80 -27.86 12.91
C TYR A 38 15.12 -27.74 12.14
N LYS A 39 16.16 -28.51 12.54
CA LYS A 39 17.46 -28.56 11.83
C LYS A 39 17.36 -29.24 10.45
N LYS A 40 16.42 -30.17 10.31
CA LYS A 40 16.06 -30.95 9.11
C LYS A 40 14.56 -31.21 9.16
N LYS A 41 13.91 -31.56 8.04
CA LYS A 41 12.50 -31.97 8.01
C LYS A 41 12.20 -33.03 9.11
N PRO A 42 11.14 -32.88 9.92
CA PRO A 42 10.72 -33.94 10.84
C PRO A 42 10.14 -35.12 10.05
N GLN A 43 10.40 -36.34 10.54
CA GLN A 43 9.86 -37.60 10.01
C GLN A 43 9.31 -38.50 11.16
N ASP A 44 9.58 -38.11 12.41
CA ASP A 44 9.32 -38.82 13.66
C ASP A 44 9.20 -37.78 14.80
N ASN A 45 9.17 -38.23 16.07
CA ASN A 45 9.25 -37.47 17.33
C ASN A 45 10.54 -36.61 17.52
N ARG A 46 10.99 -35.87 16.50
CA ARG A 46 12.04 -34.86 16.65
C ARG A 46 11.52 -33.67 17.44
N VAL A 47 12.23 -33.30 18.50
CA VAL A 47 11.96 -32.05 19.22
C VAL A 47 12.31 -30.85 18.33
N PRO A 48 11.44 -29.82 18.22
CA PRO A 48 11.76 -28.57 17.52
C PRO A 48 12.88 -27.77 18.22
N ILE A 49 13.56 -26.91 17.47
CA ILE A 49 14.58 -25.99 18.03
C ILE A 49 13.90 -24.87 18.83
N LYS A 50 12.76 -24.37 18.32
CA LYS A 50 11.88 -23.42 18.99
C LYS A 50 10.46 -23.60 18.47
N THR A 51 9.51 -23.35 19.36
CA THR A 51 8.06 -23.30 19.11
C THR A 51 7.49 -21.95 19.49
N LEU A 52 6.37 -21.60 18.87
CA LEU A 52 5.51 -20.48 19.24
C LEU A 52 4.06 -20.96 19.11
N LEU A 53 3.30 -20.85 20.20
CA LEU A 53 1.87 -21.13 20.21
C LEU A 53 1.16 -20.01 19.43
N ILE A 54 0.23 -20.36 18.55
CA ILE A 54 -0.55 -19.40 17.77
C ILE A 54 -1.94 -19.23 18.40
N ASP A 55 -2.29 -17.99 18.68
CA ASP A 55 -3.60 -17.52 19.16
C ASP A 55 -3.95 -16.18 18.45
N GLY A 56 -5.11 -15.57 18.75
CA GLY A 56 -5.48 -14.26 18.20
C GLY A 56 -4.62 -13.08 18.69
N ASN A 57 -3.77 -13.28 19.70
CA ASN A 57 -2.81 -12.30 20.22
C ASN A 57 -1.47 -12.35 19.46
N CYS A 58 -1.27 -13.33 18.57
CA CYS A 58 -0.12 -13.37 17.67
C CYS A 58 -0.21 -12.33 16.54
N ARG A 59 0.95 -11.84 16.10
CA ARG A 59 1.09 -10.97 14.92
C ARG A 59 2.24 -11.44 14.04
N VAL A 60 2.14 -11.09 12.77
CA VAL A 60 3.17 -11.30 11.75
C VAL A 60 3.65 -9.93 11.27
N GLU A 61 4.86 -9.59 11.63
CA GLU A 61 5.53 -8.34 11.28
C GLU A 61 6.40 -8.58 10.04
N ASP A 62 6.11 -7.83 8.97
CA ASP A 62 7.01 -7.69 7.83
C ASP A 62 8.18 -6.78 8.24
N ARG A 63 9.41 -7.27 8.05
CA ARG A 63 10.64 -6.55 8.36
C ARG A 63 11.44 -6.22 7.10
N GLY A 64 10.87 -6.46 5.92
CA GLY A 64 11.42 -6.07 4.63
C GLY A 64 12.74 -6.75 4.27
N LEU A 65 13.55 -6.05 3.48
CA LEU A 65 14.87 -6.45 2.98
C LEU A 65 15.94 -6.21 4.05
N LYS A 66 16.86 -7.16 4.28
CA LYS A 66 18.04 -6.95 5.12
C LYS A 66 19.31 -7.47 4.46
N ALA A 67 20.37 -6.66 4.47
CA ALA A 67 21.70 -7.08 4.02
C ALA A 67 22.43 -7.85 5.14
N HIS A 68 22.85 -9.09 4.86
CA HIS A 68 23.63 -9.90 5.82
C HIS A 68 24.63 -10.79 5.09
N HIS A 69 25.94 -10.51 5.25
CA HIS A 69 27.05 -11.17 4.52
C HIS A 69 26.91 -11.11 2.98
N GLY A 70 26.59 -9.93 2.42
CA GLY A 70 26.42 -9.76 0.96
C GLY A 70 25.19 -10.46 0.38
N HIS A 71 24.41 -11.17 1.21
CA HIS A 71 23.10 -11.69 0.82
C HIS A 71 21.99 -10.75 1.29
N THR A 72 21.11 -10.42 0.36
CA THR A 72 19.84 -9.76 0.65
C THR A 72 18.82 -10.81 1.09
N LEU A 73 18.16 -10.58 2.22
CA LEU A 73 17.15 -11.48 2.80
C LEU A 73 15.85 -10.73 3.06
N TYR A 74 14.72 -11.26 2.60
CA TYR A 74 13.40 -10.82 3.02
C TYR A 74 13.06 -11.42 4.39
N VAL A 75 12.55 -10.63 5.33
CA VAL A 75 12.45 -11.01 6.75
C VAL A 75 11.02 -10.88 7.29
N LEU A 76 10.56 -11.95 7.96
CA LEU A 76 9.35 -11.96 8.79
C LEU A 76 9.69 -12.16 10.27
N SER A 77 8.80 -11.67 11.13
CA SER A 77 8.88 -11.85 12.59
C SER A 77 7.49 -12.17 13.15
N VAL A 78 7.33 -13.35 13.72
CA VAL A 78 6.09 -13.79 14.37
C VAL A 78 6.28 -13.69 15.88
N TYR A 79 5.35 -13.05 16.59
CA TYR A 79 5.42 -12.89 18.04
C TYR A 79 4.00 -12.85 18.65
N ASN A 80 3.89 -13.10 19.96
CA ASN A 80 2.65 -12.88 20.71
C ASN A 80 2.71 -11.51 21.41
N LYS A 81 1.64 -10.70 21.34
CA LYS A 81 1.62 -9.37 22.00
C LYS A 81 1.82 -9.45 23.52
N LYS A 82 1.36 -10.54 24.16
CA LYS A 82 1.46 -10.78 25.61
C LYS A 82 2.85 -11.27 26.05
N ASP A 83 3.66 -11.80 25.12
CA ASP A 83 5.06 -12.18 25.33
C ASP A 83 5.91 -11.73 24.15
N LYS A 84 6.36 -10.47 24.20
CA LYS A 84 7.21 -9.87 23.16
C LYS A 84 8.63 -10.45 23.13
N TYR A 85 9.03 -11.27 24.10
CA TYR A 85 10.32 -11.99 24.10
C TYR A 85 10.22 -13.29 23.31
N ASN A 86 9.10 -14.00 23.38
CA ASN A 86 8.86 -15.17 22.55
C ASN A 86 8.48 -14.82 21.10
N ARG A 87 9.51 -14.50 20.29
CA ARG A 87 9.40 -14.30 18.85
C ARG A 87 10.11 -15.38 18.02
N ILE A 88 9.59 -15.65 16.82
CA ILE A 88 10.22 -16.45 15.77
C ILE A 88 10.39 -15.57 14.53
N THR A 89 11.63 -15.09 14.31
CA THR A 89 12.07 -14.52 13.03
C THR A 89 12.31 -15.65 12.02
N MET A 90 12.01 -15.39 10.75
CA MET A 90 12.30 -16.28 9.60
C MET A 90 12.55 -15.42 8.35
N ALA A 91 13.30 -15.94 7.38
CA ALA A 91 13.68 -15.19 6.18
C ALA A 91 13.73 -16.06 4.92
N ALA A 92 13.70 -15.43 3.75
CA ALA A 92 13.90 -16.06 2.45
C ALA A 92 14.78 -15.20 1.54
N PHE A 93 15.30 -15.78 0.46
CA PHE A 93 15.99 -15.03 -0.60
C PHE A 93 15.01 -14.45 -1.64
N ASN A 94 13.79 -14.97 -1.72
CA ASN A 94 12.72 -14.51 -2.60
C ASN A 94 11.52 -14.04 -1.75
N ILE A 95 10.99 -12.85 -2.05
CA ILE A 95 9.85 -12.26 -1.34
C ILE A 95 8.57 -13.11 -1.44
N GLN A 96 8.39 -13.87 -2.52
CA GLN A 96 7.23 -14.75 -2.72
C GLN A 96 7.17 -15.84 -1.65
N GLU A 97 8.30 -16.47 -1.28
CA GLU A 97 8.35 -17.45 -0.20
C GLU A 97 7.94 -16.81 1.13
N VAL A 98 8.47 -15.62 1.43
CA VAL A 98 8.07 -14.83 2.61
C VAL A 98 6.58 -14.50 2.58
N PHE A 99 6.03 -13.99 1.48
CA PHE A 99 4.62 -13.59 1.41
C PHE A 99 3.68 -14.78 1.58
N ILE A 100 4.00 -15.95 1.02
CA ILE A 100 3.23 -17.19 1.23
C ILE A 100 3.27 -17.60 2.70
N TRP A 101 4.43 -17.54 3.37
CA TRP A 101 4.52 -17.81 4.80
C TRP A 101 3.69 -16.83 5.63
N LYS A 102 3.75 -15.52 5.32
CA LYS A 102 2.94 -14.48 5.96
C LYS A 102 1.45 -14.78 5.85
N GLU A 103 0.95 -14.92 4.63
CA GLU A 103 -0.47 -15.19 4.32
C GLU A 103 -0.98 -16.44 5.04
N LYS A 104 -0.18 -17.53 5.07
CA LYS A 104 -0.58 -18.77 5.74
C LYS A 104 -0.56 -18.66 7.27
N ILE A 105 0.36 -17.90 7.87
CA ILE A 105 0.38 -17.68 9.32
C ILE A 105 -0.75 -16.73 9.74
N GLU A 106 -1.00 -15.66 8.98
CA GLU A 106 -2.13 -14.74 9.20
C GLU A 106 -3.48 -15.45 9.09
N PHE A 107 -3.66 -16.31 8.08
CA PHE A 107 -4.84 -17.19 7.98
C PHE A 107 -5.05 -18.07 9.22
N VAL A 108 -3.97 -18.63 9.80
CA VAL A 108 -4.07 -19.46 11.01
C VAL A 108 -4.41 -18.64 12.26
N ILE A 109 -3.90 -17.41 12.38
CA ILE A 109 -4.28 -16.47 13.45
C ILE A 109 -5.77 -16.12 13.33
N ASP A 110 -6.22 -15.77 12.14
CA ASP A 110 -7.61 -15.37 11.85
C ASP A 110 -8.61 -16.51 12.11
N GLN A 111 -8.25 -17.75 11.80
CA GLN A 111 -9.08 -18.91 12.10
C GLN A 111 -9.28 -19.16 13.61
N HIS A 112 -8.37 -18.74 14.51
CA HIS A 112 -8.67 -18.76 15.95
C HIS A 112 -9.63 -17.64 16.34
N GLN A 113 -9.44 -16.44 15.80
CA GLN A 113 -10.33 -15.28 16.05
C GLN A 113 -11.78 -15.60 15.69
N GLU A 114 -12.01 -16.33 14.60
CA GLU A 114 -13.35 -16.79 14.20
C GLU A 114 -13.86 -17.98 15.03
N SER A 115 -12.97 -18.80 15.59
CA SER A 115 -13.36 -19.98 16.40
C SER A 115 -13.79 -19.67 17.84
N GLN A 116 -13.47 -18.47 18.37
CA GLN A 116 -13.76 -18.08 19.75
C GLN A 116 -15.12 -17.37 19.97
N VAL A 117 -16.03 -17.44 18.99
CA VAL A 117 -17.43 -17.00 19.17
C VAL A 117 -18.06 -17.75 20.36
N PRO A 118 -18.69 -17.06 21.33
CA PRO A 118 -18.84 -17.60 22.68
C PRO A 118 -19.96 -18.64 22.81
N ASN A 119 -19.61 -19.92 22.69
CA ASN A 119 -20.28 -20.99 23.44
C ASN A 119 -19.61 -21.11 24.81
N GLY A 120 -20.41 -20.97 25.88
CA GLY A 120 -19.90 -20.69 27.22
C GLY A 120 -19.02 -21.77 27.86
N ASN A 121 -18.02 -21.32 28.62
CA ASN A 121 -17.23 -22.07 29.61
C ASN A 121 -16.66 -23.43 29.19
N LYS A 122 -15.47 -23.41 28.58
CA LYS A 122 -14.45 -24.45 28.80
C LYS A 122 -13.02 -23.92 28.58
N TYR A 123 -12.40 -23.44 29.65
CA TYR A 123 -10.94 -23.33 29.73
C TYR A 123 -10.35 -24.74 29.63
N VAL A 124 -9.82 -25.09 28.48
CA VAL A 124 -8.97 -26.29 28.31
C VAL A 124 -7.52 -25.82 28.33
N SER A 125 -6.97 -25.69 29.53
CA SER A 125 -5.55 -25.43 29.77
C SER A 125 -4.73 -26.63 29.27
N PHE A 126 -4.26 -26.56 28.03
CA PHE A 126 -3.42 -27.61 27.45
C PHE A 126 -1.99 -27.48 27.98
N GLU A 127 -1.74 -28.02 29.18
CA GLU A 127 -0.38 -28.15 29.72
C GLU A 127 0.47 -29.03 28.80
N TYR A 128 1.29 -28.40 27.95
CA TYR A 128 2.42 -29.09 27.36
C TYR A 128 3.45 -29.35 28.46
N LYS A 129 3.37 -30.52 29.09
CA LYS A 129 4.29 -30.93 30.17
C LYS A 129 5.72 -31.00 29.63
N SER A 130 6.49 -29.96 29.95
CA SER A 130 7.93 -29.95 29.76
C SER A 130 8.53 -31.05 30.66
N GLY A 131 8.87 -32.18 30.05
CA GLY A 131 9.70 -33.19 30.69
C GLY A 131 11.05 -32.57 31.02
N MET A 132 11.44 -32.63 32.29
CA MET A 132 12.69 -32.07 32.77
C MET A 132 13.89 -32.73 32.08
N ASP A 133 14.80 -31.91 31.55
CA ASP A 133 16.23 -32.14 31.78
C ASP A 133 16.99 -30.81 31.78
N ASN A 134 17.12 -30.22 32.97
CA ASN A 134 17.60 -28.85 33.14
C ASN A 134 19.13 -28.82 33.27
N GLY A 135 19.86 -29.11 32.18
CA GLY A 135 21.33 -29.07 32.22
C GLY A 135 22.09 -29.50 30.97
N ARG A 136 22.29 -28.58 30.01
CA ARG A 136 23.57 -28.39 29.27
C ARG A 136 23.55 -27.23 28.26
N ASN A 137 24.13 -26.11 28.68
CA ASN A 137 24.87 -25.11 27.87
C ASN A 137 24.52 -24.96 26.37
N ALA A 138 23.42 -24.27 26.07
CA ALA A 138 23.22 -23.62 24.77
C ALA A 138 23.14 -22.10 24.99
N SER A 139 24.25 -21.38 24.73
CA SER A 139 24.38 -19.97 25.14
C SER A 139 23.54 -19.05 24.25
N SER A 140 22.40 -18.58 24.75
CA SER A 140 21.53 -17.62 24.06
C SER A 140 22.21 -16.28 23.82
N SER A 141 22.18 -15.79 22.59
CA SER A 141 22.58 -14.42 22.20
C SER A 141 21.84 -13.98 20.94
N ASP A 142 20.78 -13.20 21.12
CA ASP A 142 20.14 -12.44 20.06
C ASP A 142 20.45 -10.95 20.29
N CYS A 143 21.73 -10.59 20.12
CA CYS A 143 22.21 -9.21 20.18
C CYS A 143 23.17 -8.97 19.00
N GLU A 144 22.80 -8.08 18.07
CA GLU A 144 23.62 -7.67 16.94
C GLU A 144 23.85 -6.16 16.95
N SER A 145 25.05 -5.74 16.57
CA SER A 145 25.43 -4.34 16.35
C SER A 145 25.59 -4.05 14.86
N GLN A 146 25.24 -2.83 14.42
CA GLN A 146 25.47 -2.35 13.05
C GLN A 146 26.94 -1.89 12.85
N PHE A 147 27.22 -1.17 11.74
CA PHE A 147 28.54 -0.82 11.16
C PHE A 147 29.28 -1.99 10.46
N SER A 148 30.02 -1.83 9.34
CA SER A 148 30.06 -0.75 8.30
C SER A 148 31.04 -1.12 7.15
N ALA A 149 30.85 -0.54 5.94
CA ALA A 149 31.86 -0.31 4.87
C ALA A 149 32.54 -1.53 4.19
N GLN A 150 33.28 -1.44 3.07
CA GLN A 150 33.22 -0.66 1.80
C GLN A 150 34.26 -1.31 0.80
N GLU A 151 34.57 -0.66 -0.33
CA GLU A 151 35.71 -0.86 -1.27
C GLU A 151 35.51 -1.86 -2.44
N ASP A 152 35.97 -1.62 -3.69
CA ASP A 152 36.13 -0.40 -4.53
C ASP A 152 36.41 -0.76 -6.02
N GLU A 153 36.17 0.20 -6.95
CA GLU A 153 36.70 0.49 -8.33
C GLU A 153 37.06 -0.64 -9.36
N ASP A 154 37.06 -0.47 -10.70
CA ASP A 154 37.15 0.69 -11.64
C ASP A 154 36.38 0.44 -13.00
N ASP A 155 36.32 1.42 -13.91
CA ASP A 155 35.74 1.37 -15.28
C ASP A 155 36.66 0.72 -16.36
N ASN A 156 36.12 0.46 -17.57
CA ASN A 156 36.72 0.94 -18.84
C ASN A 156 35.74 0.76 -20.04
N ARG A 157 35.38 1.90 -20.65
CA ARG A 157 34.61 2.07 -21.92
C ARG A 157 35.49 1.71 -23.17
N PRO A 158 35.17 1.98 -24.49
CA PRO A 158 34.06 2.79 -25.05
C PRO A 158 33.49 2.48 -26.48
N HIS A 159 32.49 3.30 -26.88
CA HIS A 159 32.34 4.02 -28.18
C HIS A 159 31.59 3.47 -29.46
N LEU A 160 30.59 4.29 -29.90
CA LEU A 160 30.21 4.66 -31.31
C LEU A 160 29.39 3.62 -32.16
N LEU A 161 28.62 3.95 -33.23
CA LEU A 161 28.27 5.25 -33.88
C LEU A 161 26.85 5.29 -34.57
N ARG A 162 25.88 5.97 -33.95
CA ARG A 162 24.77 6.82 -34.49
C ARG A 162 24.50 6.93 -36.04
N ARG A 163 23.25 6.67 -36.48
CA ARG A 163 22.39 7.42 -37.47
C ARG A 163 21.06 6.64 -37.68
N THR A 164 19.82 7.16 -37.48
CA THR A 164 19.01 8.11 -38.30
C THR A 164 18.91 7.72 -39.79
N THR A 165 17.74 7.67 -40.47
CA THR A 165 16.64 8.66 -40.54
C THR A 165 15.31 8.09 -41.06
N MET A 166 14.16 8.72 -40.70
CA MET A 166 12.88 8.89 -41.43
C MET A 166 12.19 7.68 -42.13
N GLY A 167 10.86 7.54 -42.09
CA GLY A 167 9.80 8.41 -41.55
C GLY A 167 8.40 7.83 -41.82
N ASN A 168 7.39 8.71 -41.93
CA ASN A 168 5.97 8.44 -42.23
C ASN A 168 5.13 7.74 -41.14
N GLY A 169 4.20 8.49 -40.55
CA GLY A 169 2.88 8.02 -40.14
C GLY A 169 1.83 8.96 -40.76
N PRO A 170 0.55 8.96 -40.31
CA PRO A 170 -0.16 8.01 -39.45
C PRO A 170 -1.23 7.23 -40.24
N PRO A 171 -2.12 6.48 -39.56
CA PRO A 171 -3.54 6.90 -39.60
C PRO A 171 -4.23 6.87 -38.23
N ALA A 172 -5.38 7.55 -38.13
CA ALA A 172 -6.09 7.76 -36.87
C ALA A 172 -7.11 6.64 -36.55
N SER A 173 -6.79 5.80 -35.56
CA SER A 173 -7.75 4.89 -34.88
C SER A 173 -7.32 4.52 -33.45
N VAL A 174 -6.48 5.35 -32.82
CA VAL A 174 -5.95 5.08 -31.48
C VAL A 174 -7.00 5.37 -30.42
N PHE A 175 -7.52 4.30 -29.80
CA PHE A 175 -8.36 4.34 -28.60
C PHE A 175 -7.67 5.15 -27.49
N ASP A 176 -8.40 6.01 -26.78
CA ASP A 176 -7.79 6.85 -25.73
C ASP A 176 -7.72 6.13 -24.38
N TRP A 177 -6.53 5.63 -24.05
CA TRP A 177 -6.22 4.95 -22.78
C TRP A 177 -5.79 5.92 -21.66
N THR A 178 -6.06 7.24 -21.78
CA THR A 178 -5.76 8.23 -20.73
C THR A 178 -6.91 8.47 -19.74
N GLN A 179 -8.12 7.97 -20.03
CA GLN A 179 -9.15 7.84 -18.99
C GLN A 179 -8.79 6.70 -18.04
N GLU A 180 -8.42 7.05 -16.81
CA GLU A 180 -8.38 6.11 -15.69
C GLU A 180 -9.82 5.69 -15.32
N PHE A 181 -10.02 4.44 -14.91
CA PHE A 181 -11.34 3.81 -14.76
C PHE A 181 -12.11 4.32 -13.52
N ASP A 182 -12.74 5.50 -13.66
CA ASP A 182 -13.61 6.11 -12.63
C ASP A 182 -14.89 6.73 -13.28
N SER A 183 -15.21 6.29 -14.50
CA SER A 183 -16.30 6.80 -15.36
C SER A 183 -17.56 5.92 -15.31
N GLU A 184 -18.28 5.96 -14.19
CA GLU A 184 -19.74 5.77 -14.21
C GLU A 184 -20.42 7.05 -13.71
N LEU A 185 -21.55 7.40 -14.34
CA LEU A 185 -22.46 8.51 -14.01
C LEU A 185 -21.91 9.94 -14.18
N THR A 186 -21.95 10.44 -15.42
CA THR A 186 -22.08 11.87 -15.71
C THR A 186 -23.50 12.38 -15.46
N ASN A 187 -23.64 13.57 -14.88
CA ASN A 187 -24.88 14.35 -14.69
C ASN A 187 -25.87 13.74 -13.66
N GLN A 188 -26.45 14.46 -12.69
CA GLN A 188 -26.65 15.91 -12.54
C GLN A 188 -26.49 16.36 -11.08
N ASN A 189 -25.71 17.43 -10.83
CA ASN A 189 -26.03 18.55 -9.92
C ASN A 189 -24.80 19.47 -9.76
N ALA A 190 -24.76 20.54 -10.54
CA ALA A 190 -23.68 21.51 -10.51
C ALA A 190 -23.88 22.53 -9.37
N ASN A 191 -23.47 22.16 -8.15
CA ASN A 191 -23.00 23.06 -7.07
C ASN A 191 -22.62 22.24 -5.81
N ASN A 192 -21.32 21.95 -5.64
CA ASN A 192 -20.58 21.73 -4.37
C ASN A 192 -19.30 20.87 -4.51
N GLN A 193 -19.04 20.21 -5.65
CA GLN A 193 -17.85 19.35 -5.82
C GLN A 193 -16.56 20.13 -6.14
N VAL A 194 -16.06 20.92 -5.18
CA VAL A 194 -14.68 21.47 -5.24
C VAL A 194 -13.68 20.44 -4.70
N PHE A 195 -13.61 19.30 -5.38
CA PHE A 195 -12.62 18.25 -5.11
C PHE A 195 -11.51 18.33 -6.18
N SER A 196 -10.32 18.83 -5.80
CA SER A 196 -9.18 18.99 -6.71
C SER A 196 -8.61 17.64 -7.15
N ARG A 197 -9.25 17.07 -8.18
CA ARG A 197 -8.71 16.02 -9.06
C ARG A 197 -7.54 16.66 -9.83
N LYS A 198 -6.31 16.55 -9.33
CA LYS A 198 -5.13 17.02 -10.05
C LYS A 198 -5.06 16.37 -11.43
N HIS A 199 -5.29 17.15 -12.48
CA HIS A 199 -5.34 16.67 -13.85
C HIS A 199 -3.91 16.37 -14.36
N TRP A 200 -3.67 15.18 -14.90
CA TRP A 200 -2.41 14.83 -15.56
C TRP A 200 -2.48 15.17 -17.04
N ARG A 201 -1.66 16.11 -17.53
CA ARG A 201 -1.54 16.39 -18.96
C ARG A 201 -0.55 15.41 -19.58
N LEU A 202 -0.97 14.62 -20.57
CA LEU A 202 -0.05 13.89 -21.43
C LEU A 202 0.80 14.91 -22.21
N LEU A 203 2.12 14.90 -22.03
CA LEU A 203 3.04 15.74 -22.82
C LEU A 203 3.51 15.02 -24.09
N GLN A 204 3.83 13.73 -23.98
CA GLN A 204 4.32 12.94 -25.12
C GLN A 204 4.06 11.43 -24.95
N CYS A 205 4.01 10.74 -26.08
CA CYS A 205 3.98 9.28 -26.15
C CYS A 205 5.04 8.82 -27.17
N GLN A 206 6.00 7.99 -26.75
CA GLN A 206 7.10 7.52 -27.59
C GLN A 206 7.40 6.05 -27.28
N ASN A 207 7.43 5.20 -28.31
CA ASN A 207 7.73 3.76 -28.21
C ASN A 207 6.91 3.00 -27.12
N GLY A 208 5.67 3.43 -26.86
CA GLY A 208 4.80 2.87 -25.82
C GLY A 208 5.05 3.41 -24.39
N LEU A 209 5.99 4.33 -24.20
CA LEU A 209 6.14 5.13 -22.99
C LEU A 209 5.25 6.37 -23.09
N ARG A 210 4.39 6.59 -22.09
CA ARG A 210 3.56 7.80 -21.95
C ARG A 210 4.15 8.69 -20.86
N ILE A 211 4.40 9.96 -21.15
CA ILE A 211 4.95 10.93 -20.19
C ILE A 211 3.94 12.05 -19.96
N PHE A 212 3.66 12.28 -18.68
CA PHE A 212 2.67 13.22 -18.18
C PHE A 212 3.33 14.30 -17.31
N GLU A 213 2.63 15.43 -17.19
CA GLU A 213 2.98 16.56 -16.33
C GLU A 213 1.76 16.90 -15.46
N GLU A 214 2.00 17.17 -14.17
CA GLU A 214 0.95 17.49 -13.21
C GLU A 214 0.42 18.92 -13.47
N LEU A 215 -0.87 19.06 -13.75
CA LEU A 215 -1.53 20.37 -13.77
C LEU A 215 -1.83 20.77 -12.33
N LEU A 216 -1.18 21.85 -11.89
CA LEU A 216 -1.42 22.47 -10.60
C LEU A 216 -2.48 23.54 -10.77
N GLU A 217 -3.54 23.47 -9.97
CA GLU A 217 -4.65 24.43 -9.98
C GLU A 217 -4.38 25.65 -9.06
N VAL A 218 -3.18 25.77 -8.46
CA VAL A 218 -2.89 26.80 -7.44
C VAL A 218 -1.41 27.24 -7.40
N ASP A 219 -1.18 28.56 -7.31
CA ASP A 219 0.12 29.25 -7.42
C ASP A 219 1.06 29.16 -6.18
N TYR A 220 1.21 27.98 -5.57
CA TYR A 220 1.96 27.81 -4.31
C TYR A 220 3.33 27.09 -4.41
N LEU A 221 3.84 26.79 -5.61
CA LEU A 221 5.23 26.35 -5.76
C LEU A 221 6.19 27.56 -5.87
N PRO A 222 7.35 27.55 -5.17
CA PRO A 222 8.43 28.47 -5.46
C PRO A 222 8.87 28.36 -6.92
N ARG A 223 9.21 29.48 -7.56
CA ARG A 223 9.58 29.53 -8.99
C ARG A 223 10.83 28.71 -9.38
N SER A 224 11.57 28.17 -8.40
CA SER A 224 12.71 27.26 -8.63
C SER A 224 12.30 25.78 -8.78
N CYS A 225 11.12 25.38 -8.29
CA CYS A 225 10.72 23.98 -8.23
C CYS A 225 10.13 23.52 -9.57
N SER A 226 10.67 22.44 -10.13
CA SER A 226 10.09 21.79 -11.31
C SER A 226 8.65 21.34 -11.05
N ARG A 227 7.77 21.41 -12.06
CA ARG A 227 6.46 20.75 -12.00
C ARG A 227 6.65 19.22 -11.96
N ALA A 228 5.82 18.52 -11.19
CA ALA A 228 5.92 17.08 -11.08
C ALA A 228 5.60 16.39 -12.42
N MET A 229 6.43 15.43 -12.82
CA MET A 229 6.28 14.69 -14.07
C MET A 229 6.25 13.18 -13.81
N LYS A 230 5.52 12.44 -14.65
CA LYS A 230 5.30 10.99 -14.50
C LYS A 230 5.46 10.27 -15.85
N ALA A 231 6.35 9.28 -15.92
CA ALA A 231 6.38 8.30 -17.00
C ALA A 231 5.52 7.08 -16.65
N VAL A 232 4.88 6.48 -17.65
CA VAL A 232 4.12 5.22 -17.55
C VAL A 232 4.43 4.33 -18.75
N GLY A 233 4.91 3.12 -18.48
CA GLY A 233 5.21 2.08 -19.48
C GLY A 233 4.73 0.69 -19.03
N VAL A 234 4.90 -0.30 -19.90
CA VAL A 234 4.65 -1.71 -19.58
C VAL A 234 5.89 -2.55 -19.91
N VAL A 235 6.34 -3.31 -18.92
CA VAL A 235 7.46 -4.25 -18.96
C VAL A 235 6.92 -5.68 -19.08
N GLU A 236 7.58 -6.56 -19.84
CA GLU A 236 7.21 -7.98 -19.97
C GLU A 236 7.95 -8.85 -18.94
N ALA A 237 7.77 -8.53 -17.66
CA ALA A 237 8.32 -9.24 -16.50
C ALA A 237 7.32 -9.23 -15.33
N SER A 238 7.58 -10.02 -14.28
CA SER A 238 6.83 -9.97 -13.02
C SER A 238 7.06 -8.64 -12.27
N CYS A 239 6.22 -8.36 -11.28
CA CYS A 239 6.39 -7.17 -10.44
C CYS A 239 7.59 -7.31 -9.51
N GLU A 240 7.88 -8.55 -9.07
CA GLU A 240 9.04 -8.95 -8.28
C GLU A 240 10.36 -8.63 -9.00
N GLU A 241 10.56 -9.13 -10.23
CA GLU A 241 11.81 -8.91 -10.99
C GLU A 241 12.07 -7.41 -11.25
N VAL A 242 11.00 -6.66 -11.60
CA VAL A 242 11.08 -5.21 -11.83
C VAL A 242 11.39 -4.45 -10.53
N PHE A 243 10.81 -4.88 -9.41
CA PHE A 243 11.08 -4.30 -8.09
C PHE A 243 12.53 -4.55 -7.66
N GLU A 244 13.04 -5.79 -7.79
CA GLU A 244 14.41 -6.12 -7.40
C GLU A 244 15.45 -5.33 -8.22
N LEU A 245 15.23 -5.18 -9.54
CA LEU A 245 16.08 -4.35 -10.40
C LEU A 245 16.06 -2.86 -10.01
N ILE A 246 14.87 -2.29 -9.74
CA ILE A 246 14.72 -0.89 -9.29
C ILE A 246 15.35 -0.65 -7.91
N MET A 247 15.35 -1.68 -7.06
CA MET A 247 15.90 -1.63 -5.71
C MET A 247 17.42 -1.82 -5.66
N SER A 248 18.05 -2.35 -6.71
CA SER A 248 19.50 -2.30 -6.82
C SER A 248 20.01 -0.87 -7.04
N MET A 249 21.23 -0.66 -6.54
CA MET A 249 22.07 0.53 -6.68
C MET A 249 23.48 0.16 -7.15
N ASP A 250 23.71 -1.10 -7.56
CA ASP A 250 25.00 -1.55 -8.08
C ASP A 250 25.24 -1.12 -9.54
N ALA A 251 26.38 -1.52 -10.12
CA ALA A 251 26.79 -1.17 -11.47
C ALA A 251 25.72 -1.48 -12.56
N THR A 252 24.96 -2.57 -12.43
CA THR A 252 23.91 -2.96 -13.42
C THR A 252 22.81 -1.92 -13.59
N ARG A 253 22.73 -0.93 -12.70
CA ARG A 253 21.79 0.18 -12.84
C ARG A 253 22.10 1.11 -14.02
N PHE A 254 23.36 1.29 -14.43
CA PHE A 254 23.67 2.15 -15.59
C PHE A 254 23.18 1.57 -16.92
N ASP A 255 22.92 0.25 -16.99
CA ASP A 255 22.44 -0.41 -18.21
C ASP A 255 20.99 -0.05 -18.56
N TRP A 256 20.22 0.48 -17.60
CA TRP A 256 18.81 0.83 -17.79
C TRP A 256 18.39 2.22 -17.27
N ASP A 257 19.12 2.82 -16.32
CA ASP A 257 18.85 4.16 -15.81
C ASP A 257 19.85 5.18 -16.39
N CYS A 258 19.51 5.79 -17.53
CA CYS A 258 20.36 6.79 -18.18
C CYS A 258 20.50 8.13 -17.44
N SER A 259 19.96 8.24 -16.21
CA SER A 259 20.22 9.35 -15.28
C SER A 259 21.14 8.96 -14.11
N PHE A 260 21.49 7.68 -13.97
CA PHE A 260 22.35 7.17 -12.91
C PHE A 260 23.83 7.26 -13.32
N GLN A 261 24.64 7.92 -12.48
CA GLN A 261 26.11 7.89 -12.61
C GLN A 261 26.75 6.96 -11.55
N TYR A 262 26.26 7.05 -10.31
CA TYR A 262 26.74 6.26 -9.16
C TYR A 262 25.66 6.28 -8.06
N GLY A 263 25.62 5.27 -7.21
CA GLY A 263 24.86 5.33 -5.97
C GLY A 263 25.30 4.30 -4.94
N SER A 264 24.95 4.54 -3.69
CA SER A 264 25.24 3.64 -2.58
C SER A 264 24.26 3.82 -1.43
N ILE A 265 24.10 2.78 -0.62
CA ILE A 265 23.32 2.85 0.62
C ILE A 265 24.21 3.48 1.69
N VAL A 266 23.79 4.64 2.19
CA VAL A 266 24.42 5.35 3.31
C VAL A 266 24.00 4.72 4.64
N GLU A 267 22.73 4.31 4.74
CA GLU A 267 22.18 3.67 5.94
C GLU A 267 21.00 2.73 5.61
N GLU A 268 20.98 1.52 6.18
CA GLU A 268 19.79 0.66 6.26
C GLU A 268 19.07 0.96 7.59
N VAL A 269 18.07 1.85 7.56
CA VAL A 269 17.32 2.31 8.75
C VAL A 269 16.42 1.17 9.25
N ASP A 270 15.65 0.59 8.32
CA ASP A 270 14.88 -0.63 8.49
C ASP A 270 14.76 -1.33 7.12
N GLY A 271 14.14 -2.52 7.04
CA GLY A 271 14.10 -3.24 5.76
C GLY A 271 13.12 -2.71 4.71
N HIS A 272 12.30 -1.74 5.07
CA HIS A 272 11.49 -0.92 4.16
C HIS A 272 12.14 0.43 3.87
N THR A 273 13.03 0.94 4.74
CA THR A 273 13.56 2.31 4.71
C THR A 273 15.09 2.36 4.68
N ALA A 274 15.67 2.97 3.65
CA ALA A 274 17.12 3.19 3.53
C ALA A 274 17.44 4.63 3.14
N ILE A 275 18.61 5.14 3.53
CA ILE A 275 19.16 6.44 3.08
C ILE A 275 20.20 6.16 2.01
N LEU A 276 20.09 6.83 0.86
CA LEU A 276 20.92 6.61 -0.32
C LEU A 276 21.67 7.88 -0.71
N HIS A 277 22.92 7.69 -1.15
CA HIS A 277 23.65 8.65 -1.98
C HIS A 277 23.44 8.25 -3.45
N HIS A 278 23.23 9.23 -4.32
CA HIS A 278 23.03 9.02 -5.77
C HIS A 278 23.59 10.23 -6.52
N VAL A 279 24.49 9.99 -7.47
CA VAL A 279 25.02 11.01 -8.39
C VAL A 279 24.30 10.91 -9.73
N LEU A 280 23.80 12.05 -10.21
CA LEU A 280 23.00 12.16 -11.43
C LEU A 280 23.86 12.48 -12.65
N GLN A 281 23.78 11.62 -13.67
CA GLN A 281 24.23 11.93 -15.03
C GLN A 281 23.21 12.88 -15.66
N LEU A 282 23.65 14.09 -16.04
CA LEU A 282 22.83 15.12 -16.69
C LEU A 282 23.58 15.67 -17.91
N ASP A 283 23.12 15.37 -19.12
CA ASP A 283 23.91 15.61 -20.34
C ASP A 283 23.79 17.02 -20.93
N TRP A 284 22.98 17.89 -20.31
CA TRP A 284 22.69 19.22 -20.84
C TRP A 284 23.67 20.30 -20.32
N PHE A 285 24.52 20.78 -21.23
CA PHE A 285 25.39 21.96 -21.06
C PHE A 285 26.47 21.87 -19.95
N PRO A 286 27.22 20.75 -19.85
CA PRO A 286 28.09 20.43 -18.69
C PRO A 286 29.21 21.44 -18.40
N ILE A 287 29.57 22.31 -19.35
CA ILE A 287 30.61 23.35 -19.18
C ILE A 287 30.21 24.40 -18.12
N PHE A 288 28.90 24.64 -17.92
CA PHE A 288 28.37 25.65 -17.00
C PHE A 288 27.43 25.06 -15.93
N VAL A 289 27.27 23.73 -15.93
CA VAL A 289 26.25 23.00 -15.19
C VAL A 289 26.95 21.94 -14.35
N TRP A 290 27.29 22.28 -13.11
CA TRP A 290 27.97 21.38 -12.16
C TRP A 290 27.22 20.05 -11.99
N PRO A 291 27.92 18.92 -11.81
CA PRO A 291 27.31 17.63 -11.49
C PRO A 291 26.33 17.72 -10.30
N ARG A 292 25.24 16.94 -10.34
CA ARG A 292 24.26 16.90 -9.25
C ARG A 292 24.45 15.63 -8.43
N ASP A 293 24.45 15.78 -7.11
CA ASP A 293 24.32 14.67 -6.19
C ASP A 293 23.06 14.79 -5.34
N LEU A 294 22.67 13.68 -4.75
CA LEU A 294 21.44 13.51 -3.99
C LEU A 294 21.74 12.75 -2.70
N CYS A 295 21.11 13.18 -1.62
CA CYS A 295 20.84 12.36 -0.45
C CYS A 295 19.32 12.25 -0.31
N TYR A 296 18.78 11.03 -0.27
CA TYR A 296 17.35 10.79 -0.09
C TYR A 296 17.05 9.55 0.74
N VAL A 297 15.91 9.59 1.43
CA VAL A 297 15.30 8.37 1.96
C VAL A 297 14.55 7.66 0.83
N ARG A 298 14.81 6.37 0.68
CA ARG A 298 14.03 5.41 -0.11
C ARG A 298 13.21 4.57 0.84
N TYR A 299 11.89 4.68 0.75
CA TYR A 299 10.95 3.80 1.43
C TYR A 299 10.23 2.91 0.42
N TRP A 300 9.91 1.66 0.78
CA TRP A 300 9.11 0.79 -0.09
C TRP A 300 8.09 -0.08 0.66
N ARG A 301 6.98 -0.41 -0.01
CA ARG A 301 6.01 -1.43 0.43
C ARG A 301 5.48 -2.26 -0.74
N ARG A 302 5.01 -3.47 -0.42
CA ARG A 302 4.16 -4.29 -1.28
C ARG A 302 2.71 -4.18 -0.81
N ASN A 303 1.77 -4.10 -1.73
CA ASN A 303 0.33 -4.11 -1.47
C ASN A 303 -0.25 -5.52 -1.69
N ASP A 304 -1.44 -5.78 -1.15
CA ASP A 304 -2.09 -7.11 -1.19
C ASP A 304 -2.46 -7.56 -2.62
N ASP A 305 -2.61 -6.62 -3.56
CA ASP A 305 -2.84 -6.89 -5.00
C ASP A 305 -1.57 -7.34 -5.75
N GLY A 306 -0.42 -7.38 -5.06
CA GLY A 306 0.89 -7.70 -5.64
C GLY A 306 1.64 -6.51 -6.25
N SER A 307 1.09 -5.29 -6.18
CA SER A 307 1.81 -4.09 -6.60
C SER A 307 2.86 -3.65 -5.58
N TYR A 308 3.95 -3.04 -6.07
CA TYR A 308 5.01 -2.46 -5.26
C TYR A 308 5.03 -0.95 -5.41
N VAL A 309 5.30 -0.27 -4.31
CA VAL A 309 5.40 1.19 -4.22
C VAL A 309 6.76 1.51 -3.61
N VAL A 310 7.62 2.19 -4.37
CA VAL A 310 8.94 2.67 -3.94
C VAL A 310 8.92 4.19 -3.99
N LEU A 311 9.33 4.88 -2.94
CA LEU A 311 9.15 6.33 -2.77
C LEU A 311 10.46 6.99 -2.36
N PHE A 312 10.76 8.13 -2.97
CA PHE A 312 12.01 8.88 -2.79
C PHE A 312 11.71 10.30 -2.28
N ARG A 313 12.42 10.73 -1.25
CA ARG A 313 12.40 12.13 -0.80
C ARG A 313 13.74 12.54 -0.24
N SER A 314 14.24 13.70 -0.65
CA SER A 314 15.52 14.20 -0.15
C SER A 314 15.49 14.49 1.35
N ARG A 315 16.60 14.18 2.00
CA ARG A 315 16.86 14.38 3.43
C ARG A 315 18.34 14.73 3.62
N GLU A 316 18.63 15.52 4.63
CA GLU A 316 20.01 15.74 5.08
C GLU A 316 20.44 14.57 5.98
N HIS A 317 21.73 14.23 5.95
CA HIS A 317 22.28 13.13 6.75
C HIS A 317 23.76 13.39 7.06
N GLU A 318 24.21 13.09 8.27
CA GLU A 318 25.58 13.37 8.73
C GLU A 318 26.62 12.66 7.87
N ASN A 319 26.40 11.36 7.61
CA ASN A 319 27.24 10.53 6.74
C ASN A 319 27.07 10.84 5.23
N CYS A 320 26.28 11.85 4.86
CA CYS A 320 26.05 12.25 3.46
C CYS A 320 25.90 13.78 3.30
N GLY A 321 26.80 14.56 3.91
CA GLY A 321 26.89 16.01 3.69
C GLY A 321 27.14 16.40 2.22
N PRO A 322 26.98 17.69 1.85
CA PRO A 322 27.30 18.19 0.51
C PRO A 322 28.78 17.97 0.16
N ARG A 323 29.07 17.57 -1.09
CA ARG A 323 30.44 17.27 -1.54
C ARG A 323 31.00 18.40 -2.42
N PRO A 324 32.28 18.77 -2.29
CA PRO A 324 32.94 19.69 -3.22
C PRO A 324 32.81 19.20 -4.68
N GLY A 325 32.57 20.13 -5.61
CA GLY A 325 32.35 19.81 -7.03
C GLY A 325 30.93 19.35 -7.39
N PHE A 326 30.04 19.14 -6.42
CA PHE A 326 28.64 18.75 -6.66
C PHE A 326 27.65 19.80 -6.16
N VAL A 327 26.52 19.94 -6.86
CA VAL A 327 25.35 20.68 -6.39
C VAL A 327 24.34 19.67 -5.84
N ARG A 328 24.08 19.73 -4.54
CA ARG A 328 23.09 18.88 -3.85
C ARG A 328 21.68 19.23 -4.32
N ALA A 329 21.13 18.43 -5.23
CA ALA A 329 19.74 18.52 -5.66
C ALA A 329 18.79 18.07 -4.54
N HIS A 330 17.49 18.36 -4.70
CA HIS A 330 16.46 18.07 -3.70
C HIS A 330 15.21 17.48 -4.36
N ILE A 331 14.93 16.20 -4.10
CA ILE A 331 13.71 15.53 -4.52
C ILE A 331 12.59 15.87 -3.51
N GLU A 332 11.59 16.62 -3.98
CA GLU A 332 10.36 16.90 -3.21
C GLU A 332 9.45 15.68 -3.14
N SER A 333 9.33 14.97 -4.27
CA SER A 333 8.44 13.82 -4.46
C SER A 333 8.94 12.98 -5.63
N GLY A 334 9.56 11.84 -5.37
CA GLY A 334 9.91 10.85 -6.39
C GLY A 334 9.38 9.46 -6.05
N GLY A 335 9.39 8.54 -7.02
CA GLY A 335 9.10 7.13 -6.74
C GLY A 335 8.61 6.31 -7.94
N PHE A 336 8.52 5.01 -7.74
CA PHE A 336 7.94 4.03 -8.65
C PHE A 336 6.64 3.44 -8.09
N ASN A 337 5.64 3.25 -8.95
CA ASN A 337 4.51 2.33 -8.73
C ASN A 337 4.59 1.22 -9.78
N ILE A 338 4.65 -0.03 -9.31
CA ILE A 338 4.94 -1.23 -10.09
C ILE A 338 3.71 -2.15 -9.91
N SER A 339 2.79 -2.14 -10.86
CA SER A 339 1.47 -2.75 -10.72
C SER A 339 1.28 -3.93 -11.68
N PRO A 340 0.76 -5.09 -11.25
CA PRO A 340 0.56 -6.25 -12.12
C PRO A 340 -0.54 -5.99 -13.15
N LEU A 341 -0.31 -6.42 -14.39
CA LEU A 341 -1.33 -6.47 -15.44
C LEU A 341 -1.75 -7.91 -15.72
N LYS A 342 -2.94 -8.08 -16.33
CA LYS A 342 -3.37 -9.37 -16.84
C LYS A 342 -2.32 -9.93 -17.82
N PRO A 343 -1.83 -11.18 -17.61
CA PRO A 343 -0.87 -11.81 -18.52
C PRO A 343 -1.35 -11.82 -19.97
N ARG A 344 -0.41 -11.74 -20.91
CA ARG A 344 -0.71 -11.84 -22.35
C ARG A 344 0.08 -13.02 -22.92
N ASN A 345 -0.62 -13.94 -23.60
CA ASN A 345 -0.01 -15.15 -24.18
C ASN A 345 0.81 -15.97 -23.14
N GLY A 346 0.39 -15.97 -21.88
CA GLY A 346 1.10 -16.61 -20.76
C GLY A 346 2.23 -15.78 -20.14
N LYS A 347 2.75 -14.74 -20.81
CA LYS A 347 3.80 -13.87 -20.26
C LYS A 347 3.26 -12.94 -19.17
N HIS A 348 4.02 -12.79 -18.09
CA HIS A 348 3.82 -11.76 -17.08
C HIS A 348 4.01 -10.37 -17.67
N ARG A 349 3.22 -9.40 -17.20
CA ARG A 349 3.28 -8.01 -17.65
C ARG A 349 3.05 -7.08 -16.47
N THR A 350 3.88 -6.05 -16.37
CA THR A 350 3.91 -5.12 -15.24
C THR A 350 3.81 -3.69 -15.75
N GLN A 351 2.85 -2.92 -15.25
CA GLN A 351 2.78 -1.48 -15.48
C GLN A 351 3.74 -0.79 -14.52
N VAL A 352 4.70 -0.06 -15.07
CA VAL A 352 5.64 0.75 -14.29
C VAL A 352 5.28 2.21 -14.48
N GLN A 353 5.05 2.91 -13.37
CA GLN A 353 4.96 4.37 -13.32
C GLN A 353 6.17 4.89 -12.55
N HIS A 354 6.97 5.79 -13.12
CA HIS A 354 8.00 6.55 -12.41
C HIS A 354 7.52 8.00 -12.32
N LEU A 355 7.49 8.58 -11.13
CA LEU A 355 7.19 9.98 -10.89
C LEU A 355 8.43 10.68 -10.31
N MET A 356 8.67 11.91 -10.74
CA MET A 356 9.74 12.75 -10.20
C MET A 356 9.33 14.23 -10.13
N GLN A 357 9.73 14.88 -9.04
CA GLN A 357 9.66 16.32 -8.79
C GLN A 357 10.92 16.72 -8.03
N ILE A 358 11.78 17.55 -8.63
CA ILE A 358 13.15 17.79 -8.18
C ILE A 358 13.58 19.25 -8.39
N ASP A 359 14.10 19.89 -7.34
CA ASP A 359 14.90 21.11 -7.49
C ASP A 359 16.36 20.72 -7.72
N LEU A 360 16.87 20.96 -8.93
CA LEU A 360 18.27 20.69 -9.30
C LEU A 360 19.26 21.67 -8.64
N LYS A 361 18.76 22.77 -8.06
CA LYS A 361 19.48 23.88 -7.42
C LYS A 361 20.62 24.46 -8.26
N GLY A 362 21.39 25.37 -7.67
CA GLY A 362 22.54 26.02 -8.30
C GLY A 362 22.19 27.20 -9.21
N TRP A 363 23.22 27.94 -9.61
CA TRP A 363 23.08 29.13 -10.45
C TRP A 363 22.60 28.75 -11.87
N GLY A 364 21.82 29.64 -12.50
CA GLY A 364 21.23 29.42 -13.84
C GLY A 364 20.07 28.42 -13.90
N ALA A 365 20.13 27.30 -13.17
CA ALA A 365 19.20 26.18 -13.32
C ALA A 365 17.72 26.52 -13.08
N GLY A 366 17.42 27.43 -12.15
CA GLY A 366 16.04 27.92 -11.88
C GLY A 366 15.52 28.94 -12.89
N TYR A 367 16.35 29.45 -13.81
CA TYR A 367 15.95 30.41 -14.85
C TYR A 367 15.64 29.76 -16.20
N VAL A 368 16.05 28.48 -16.38
CA VAL A 368 15.90 27.75 -17.64
C VAL A 368 14.97 26.55 -17.40
N SER A 369 13.66 26.80 -17.47
CA SER A 369 12.63 25.76 -17.24
C SER A 369 12.78 24.56 -18.18
N SER A 370 13.23 24.77 -19.43
CA SER A 370 13.53 23.72 -20.39
C SER A 370 14.70 22.81 -19.98
N PHE A 371 15.68 23.31 -19.20
CA PHE A 371 16.75 22.49 -18.64
C PHE A 371 16.21 21.57 -17.53
N GLN A 372 15.41 22.10 -16.61
CA GLN A 372 14.76 21.28 -15.57
C GLN A 372 13.86 20.20 -16.19
N GLN A 373 13.06 20.58 -17.19
CA GLN A 373 12.18 19.66 -17.92
C GLN A 373 12.98 18.60 -18.68
N HIS A 374 14.08 18.96 -19.33
CA HIS A 374 14.96 18.00 -20.01
C HIS A 374 15.58 17.00 -19.03
N CYS A 375 16.10 17.45 -17.89
CA CYS A 375 16.65 16.57 -16.86
C CYS A 375 15.60 15.61 -16.28
N LEU A 376 14.37 16.10 -16.03
CA LEU A 376 13.25 15.25 -15.64
C LEU A 376 12.92 14.21 -16.71
N LEU A 377 12.91 14.58 -17.99
CA LEU A 377 12.70 13.65 -19.09
C LEU A 377 13.81 12.58 -19.16
N GLN A 378 15.07 12.94 -18.93
CA GLN A 378 16.19 12.00 -18.81
C GLN A 378 15.96 11.00 -17.66
N MET A 379 15.62 11.47 -16.45
CA MET A 379 15.31 10.59 -15.30
C MET A 379 14.12 9.66 -15.56
N LEU A 380 13.10 10.15 -16.26
CA LEU A 380 11.89 9.39 -16.56
C LEU A 380 12.08 8.36 -17.70
N ASN A 381 13.11 8.50 -18.52
CA ASN A 381 13.47 7.51 -19.55
C ASN A 381 13.98 6.18 -18.97
N SER A 382 14.32 6.12 -17.68
CA SER A 382 14.57 4.87 -16.94
C SER A 382 13.44 3.83 -17.11
N VAL A 383 12.19 4.26 -17.28
CA VAL A 383 11.05 3.36 -17.55
C VAL A 383 11.09 2.76 -18.97
N ALA A 384 11.76 3.40 -19.93
CA ALA A 384 12.06 2.77 -21.21
C ALA A 384 13.24 1.79 -21.11
N GLY A 385 14.30 2.15 -20.35
CA GLY A 385 15.43 1.25 -20.10
C GLY A 385 15.02 -0.04 -19.40
N LEU A 386 14.18 0.04 -18.36
CA LEU A 386 13.58 -1.14 -17.70
C LEU A 386 12.85 -2.06 -18.69
N ARG A 387 12.15 -1.48 -19.68
CA ARG A 387 11.44 -2.28 -20.69
C ARG A 387 12.41 -2.99 -21.63
N GLU A 388 13.49 -2.31 -22.02
CA GLU A 388 14.50 -2.85 -22.93
C GLU A 388 15.42 -3.89 -22.26
N TRP A 389 15.68 -3.75 -20.95
CA TRP A 389 16.40 -4.73 -20.16
C TRP A 389 15.69 -6.09 -20.17
N PHE A 390 14.38 -6.11 -19.87
CA PHE A 390 13.62 -7.35 -19.80
C PHE A 390 13.23 -7.95 -21.17
N SER A 391 13.24 -7.18 -22.27
CA SER A 391 13.13 -7.77 -23.63
C SER A 391 14.37 -8.56 -24.04
N GLN A 392 15.56 -8.22 -23.54
CA GLN A 392 16.81 -8.93 -23.86
C GLN A 392 16.92 -10.30 -23.17
N THR A 393 16.28 -10.50 -22.02
CA THR A 393 16.39 -11.75 -21.23
C THR A 393 15.64 -12.96 -21.81
N ASP A 394 14.70 -12.74 -22.74
CA ASP A 394 13.80 -13.78 -23.27
C ASP A 394 14.55 -14.87 -24.07
N GLU A 395 15.62 -14.53 -24.80
CA GLU A 395 16.35 -15.48 -25.66
C GLU A 395 17.34 -16.40 -24.90
N ARG A 396 17.76 -16.05 -23.68
CA ARG A 396 18.78 -16.82 -22.93
C ARG A 396 18.20 -17.97 -22.08
N SER A 397 16.88 -18.13 -22.06
CA SER A 397 16.18 -19.08 -21.18
C SER A 397 15.95 -20.47 -21.78
N ALA A 398 16.47 -20.76 -22.98
CA ALA A 398 16.49 -22.10 -23.55
C ALA A 398 17.76 -22.86 -23.10
N PRO A 399 17.66 -23.94 -22.29
CA PRO A 399 18.84 -24.71 -21.91
C PRO A 399 19.45 -25.38 -23.14
N PRO A 400 20.79 -25.46 -23.27
CA PRO A 400 21.44 -26.07 -24.41
C PRO A 400 21.06 -27.55 -24.47
N ARG A 401 20.31 -27.95 -25.50
CA ARG A 401 20.01 -29.35 -25.78
C ARG A 401 21.29 -30.05 -26.19
N ILE A 402 21.95 -30.69 -25.22
CA ILE A 402 23.02 -31.66 -25.47
C ILE A 402 22.47 -32.67 -26.48
N PRO A 403 23.10 -32.84 -27.66
CA PRO A 403 22.68 -33.86 -28.60
C PRO A 403 22.91 -35.22 -27.96
N ALA A 404 21.83 -35.99 -27.75
CA ALA A 404 21.95 -37.35 -27.25
C ALA A 404 22.59 -38.23 -28.33
N MET A 405 23.91 -38.42 -28.24
CA MET A 405 24.60 -39.50 -28.92
C MET A 405 24.12 -40.82 -28.33
N ASP A 406 23.31 -41.57 -29.07
CA ASP A 406 22.94 -42.91 -28.68
C ASP A 406 22.77 -43.84 -29.90
N ASN A 407 23.00 -45.13 -29.69
CA ASN A 407 22.81 -46.23 -30.64
C ASN A 407 23.70 -46.24 -31.90
N MET A 408 25.02 -46.28 -31.71
CA MET A 408 25.96 -46.80 -32.71
C MET A 408 25.85 -48.33 -32.82
N ALA A 409 24.75 -48.85 -33.36
CA ALA A 409 24.50 -50.29 -33.50
C ALA A 409 23.63 -50.65 -34.73
N ARG A 410 24.26 -50.90 -35.88
CA ARG A 410 23.63 -51.60 -37.01
C ARG A 410 24.61 -52.50 -37.76
N ALA A 411 24.38 -53.81 -37.71
CA ALA A 411 24.84 -54.74 -38.73
C ALA A 411 23.94 -54.62 -39.99
N PRO A 412 24.44 -54.96 -41.19
CA PRO A 412 23.81 -54.54 -42.45
C PRO A 412 22.87 -55.58 -43.08
N ALA A 413 21.93 -55.09 -43.89
CA ALA A 413 21.21 -55.89 -44.90
C ALA A 413 20.98 -55.03 -46.16
N LEU A 414 21.17 -55.64 -47.34
CA LEU A 414 20.99 -54.97 -48.64
C LEU A 414 19.54 -55.05 -49.11
N SER A 415 19.09 -54.04 -49.86
CA SER A 415 18.55 -54.28 -51.22
C SER A 415 18.41 -52.96 -52.01
N LYS A 416 18.19 -53.07 -53.32
CA LYS A 416 18.31 -51.97 -54.30
C LYS A 416 16.93 -51.61 -54.86
N LYS A 417 16.69 -50.33 -55.17
CA LYS A 417 16.33 -49.91 -56.55
C LYS A 417 16.34 -48.39 -56.77
N ASN A 418 16.95 -48.01 -57.89
CA ASN A 418 16.70 -46.74 -58.59
C ASN A 418 15.33 -46.84 -59.34
N VAL A 419 14.73 -45.84 -60.01
CA VAL A 419 15.34 -44.65 -60.66
C VAL A 419 14.28 -43.57 -61.05
N LYS A 420 14.68 -42.28 -61.02
CA LYS A 420 14.31 -41.13 -61.90
C LYS A 420 12.85 -40.65 -62.17
N LEU A 421 12.73 -39.31 -62.12
CA LEU A 421 12.31 -38.34 -63.17
C LEU A 421 10.93 -37.61 -63.18
N GLN A 422 11.09 -36.28 -63.26
CA GLN A 422 10.38 -35.28 -64.10
C GLN A 422 9.17 -34.48 -63.56
N GLU A 423 8.98 -33.32 -64.20
CA GLU A 423 8.22 -32.14 -63.75
C GLU A 423 7.04 -31.81 -64.69
N SER A 424 6.30 -30.74 -64.37
CA SER A 424 5.41 -29.95 -65.25
C SER A 424 3.99 -30.52 -65.51
N SER A 425 2.94 -29.74 -65.81
CA SER A 425 2.62 -28.30 -65.55
C SER A 425 1.16 -27.97 -65.94
N VAL A 426 0.72 -26.70 -65.74
CA VAL A 426 -0.46 -26.00 -66.35
C VAL A 426 -1.87 -26.24 -65.77
N HIS A 427 -2.43 -25.19 -65.13
CA HIS A 427 -3.68 -24.41 -65.41
C HIS A 427 -4.83 -25.00 -66.30
N PRO A 428 -6.11 -24.54 -66.19
CA PRO A 428 -6.51 -23.12 -66.04
C PRO A 428 -7.78 -22.73 -65.21
N THR A 429 -7.98 -21.41 -65.10
CA THR A 429 -9.15 -20.59 -64.66
C THR A 429 -10.25 -20.49 -65.75
N PRO A 430 -11.38 -19.71 -65.64
CA PRO A 430 -12.04 -18.92 -64.55
C PRO A 430 -13.56 -19.35 -64.41
N PRO A 431 -14.62 -18.53 -64.14
CA PRO A 431 -14.80 -17.18 -63.55
C PRO A 431 -15.80 -17.13 -62.35
N SER A 432 -16.88 -16.33 -62.39
CA SER A 432 -17.43 -15.61 -61.21
C SER A 432 -18.94 -15.20 -61.26
N PHE A 433 -19.42 -14.60 -60.16
CA PHE A 433 -20.58 -13.68 -59.98
C PHE A 433 -21.94 -14.22 -59.47
N ASN A 434 -22.88 -13.29 -59.19
CA ASN A 434 -23.85 -13.31 -58.09
C ASN A 434 -25.31 -13.69 -58.46
N GLN A 435 -26.12 -13.92 -57.39
CA GLN A 435 -27.54 -13.53 -57.17
C GLN A 435 -28.63 -14.63 -56.97
N ILE A 436 -29.30 -14.52 -55.80
CA ILE A 436 -30.77 -14.49 -55.58
C ILE A 436 -31.60 -15.81 -55.59
N ASN A 437 -32.67 -15.79 -54.75
CA ASN A 437 -33.90 -16.62 -54.70
C ASN A 437 -33.97 -18.00 -53.98
N ALA A 438 -34.57 -17.94 -52.78
CA ALA A 438 -35.95 -18.38 -52.46
C ALA A 438 -36.37 -19.87 -52.27
N ALA A 439 -37.14 -20.04 -51.18
CA ALA A 439 -38.37 -20.85 -51.01
C ALA A 439 -38.34 -22.36 -50.63
N SER A 440 -39.43 -22.72 -49.94
CA SER A 440 -39.96 -24.07 -49.57
C SER A 440 -39.43 -24.75 -48.29
N GLN A 441 -40.21 -25.57 -47.56
CA GLN A 441 -41.59 -25.39 -47.05
C GLN A 441 -41.92 -26.48 -45.98
N ASN A 442 -42.73 -26.13 -44.97
CA ASN A 442 -43.62 -26.96 -44.15
C ASN A 442 -43.28 -28.44 -43.79
N SER A 443 -43.14 -28.72 -42.48
CA SER A 443 -44.21 -29.36 -41.67
C SER A 443 -43.80 -29.49 -40.18
N GLY A 444 -44.69 -29.41 -39.18
CA GLY A 444 -46.08 -28.95 -39.17
C GLY A 444 -46.85 -29.30 -37.87
N ARG A 445 -47.67 -28.36 -37.36
CA ARG A 445 -48.56 -28.44 -36.16
C ARG A 445 -47.86 -28.55 -34.78
N ARG A 446 -48.45 -28.08 -33.66
CA ARG A 446 -49.80 -27.49 -33.43
C ARG A 446 -49.78 -26.42 -32.31
N ASP A 447 -50.84 -25.61 -32.32
CA ASP A 447 -51.22 -24.50 -31.43
C ASP A 447 -51.65 -25.01 -30.02
N GLY A 448 -51.97 -24.20 -29.00
CA GLY A 448 -52.21 -22.75 -28.79
C GLY A 448 -53.07 -22.59 -27.50
N HIS A 449 -53.41 -21.45 -26.88
CA HIS A 449 -53.19 -19.99 -27.03
C HIS A 449 -53.07 -19.42 -25.56
N SER A 450 -53.20 -18.16 -25.16
CA SER A 450 -53.50 -16.84 -25.77
C SER A 450 -52.82 -15.76 -24.90
N GLU A 451 -52.19 -14.70 -25.43
CA GLU A 451 -52.78 -13.45 -25.97
C GLU A 451 -53.58 -12.66 -24.90
N GLN A 452 -53.24 -11.43 -24.48
CA GLN A 452 -52.83 -10.16 -25.15
C GLN A 452 -54.00 -9.20 -25.45
N ILE A 453 -53.65 -7.89 -25.42
CA ILE A 453 -54.30 -6.63 -25.90
C ILE A 453 -53.79 -5.54 -24.92
N SER A 454 -52.95 -4.56 -25.26
CA SER A 454 -53.00 -3.50 -26.31
C SER A 454 -54.12 -2.46 -26.04
N GLU A 455 -54.01 -1.17 -26.35
CA GLU A 455 -52.95 -0.37 -26.99
C GLU A 455 -53.02 1.10 -26.47
N GLU A 456 -52.13 2.00 -26.89
CA GLU A 456 -52.14 3.42 -26.49
C GLU A 456 -52.99 4.30 -27.44
N GLU A 457 -53.57 5.42 -26.97
CA GLU A 457 -53.31 6.77 -27.53
C GLU A 457 -54.14 7.97 -26.97
N GLN A 458 -53.57 9.17 -27.14
CA GLN A 458 -54.14 10.53 -27.32
C GLN A 458 -54.94 11.29 -26.22
N GLU A 459 -54.21 12.25 -25.62
CA GLU A 459 -54.45 13.72 -25.59
C GLU A 459 -55.54 14.46 -24.76
N ALA A 460 -55.04 15.55 -24.14
CA ALA A 460 -55.61 16.91 -23.99
C ALA A 460 -56.96 17.17 -23.27
N SER A 461 -56.88 17.78 -22.07
CA SER A 461 -57.21 19.23 -21.84
C SER A 461 -57.21 19.62 -20.36
N GLN A 462 -56.80 20.85 -20.02
CA GLN A 462 -56.86 21.42 -18.66
C GLN A 462 -58.05 22.38 -18.49
N THR A 463 -58.84 22.24 -17.42
CA THR A 463 -59.45 23.44 -16.79
C THR A 463 -59.60 23.34 -15.26
N LYS A 464 -59.18 24.44 -14.61
CA LYS A 464 -59.52 25.01 -13.29
C LYS A 464 -60.93 24.68 -12.76
N HIS A 465 -61.27 24.76 -11.47
CA HIS A 465 -60.53 24.99 -10.20
C HIS A 465 -61.52 24.67 -9.06
N GLU A 466 -61.07 24.20 -7.90
CA GLU A 466 -61.56 24.76 -6.62
C GLU A 466 -60.54 24.53 -5.49
N ASN A 467 -60.66 25.31 -4.41
CA ASN A 467 -59.65 25.39 -3.35
C ASN A 467 -60.13 24.69 -2.07
N ASN A 468 -59.21 24.07 -1.32
CA ASN A 468 -59.32 24.11 0.13
C ASN A 468 -57.97 24.17 0.85
N VAL A 469 -58.00 24.74 2.06
CA VAL A 469 -56.89 25.45 2.69
C VAL A 469 -55.90 24.52 3.41
N LYS A 470 -54.61 24.92 3.42
CA LYS A 470 -53.55 24.30 4.22
C LYS A 470 -53.96 24.14 5.70
N ARG A 471 -53.65 22.98 6.28
CA ARG A 471 -53.09 22.95 7.65
C ARG A 471 -51.65 22.45 7.56
N THR A 472 -50.72 23.29 7.98
CA THR A 472 -49.31 22.94 8.14
C THR A 472 -49.14 22.05 9.36
N GLY A 473 -48.99 20.74 9.13
CA GLY A 473 -48.24 19.90 10.05
C GLY A 473 -46.76 20.05 9.73
N SER A 474 -46.00 20.73 10.58
CA SER A 474 -44.55 20.58 10.60
C SER A 474 -44.24 19.23 11.24
N GLU A 475 -43.57 18.34 10.52
CA GLU A 475 -42.93 17.18 11.14
C GLU A 475 -41.78 17.72 12.00
N GLU A 476 -41.98 17.70 13.32
CA GLU A 476 -40.96 18.14 14.27
C GLU A 476 -39.83 17.11 14.31
N GLU A 477 -38.68 17.41 13.69
CA GLU A 477 -37.46 16.65 13.98
C GLU A 477 -37.18 16.73 15.50
N PRO A 478 -37.03 15.59 16.20
CA PRO A 478 -36.88 15.60 17.64
C PRO A 478 -35.57 16.28 18.04
N VAL A 479 -35.69 17.45 18.68
CA VAL A 479 -34.58 18.32 19.11
C VAL A 479 -33.71 17.59 20.14
N ASN A 480 -32.66 16.93 19.65
CA ASN A 480 -31.79 16.07 20.47
C ASN A 480 -30.28 16.34 20.27
N GLN A 481 -29.94 17.46 19.63
CA GLN A 481 -28.56 17.90 19.46
C GLN A 481 -27.81 17.91 20.80
N ILE A 482 -26.58 17.40 20.81
CA ILE A 482 -25.71 17.48 22.00
C ILE A 482 -25.20 18.92 22.11
N ASP A 483 -25.29 19.52 23.29
CA ASP A 483 -24.63 20.80 23.54
C ASP A 483 -23.11 20.62 23.52
N LEU A 484 -22.51 20.95 22.37
CA LEU A 484 -21.08 20.84 22.13
C LEU A 484 -20.27 21.97 22.76
N SER A 485 -20.89 23.06 23.24
CA SER A 485 -20.20 24.29 23.63
C SER A 485 -19.30 24.14 24.86
N CYS A 486 -19.55 23.14 25.70
CA CYS A 486 -18.73 22.81 26.87
C CYS A 486 -17.41 22.09 26.54
N PHE A 487 -17.28 21.53 25.33
CA PHE A 487 -16.11 20.73 24.99
C PHE A 487 -15.01 21.63 24.44
N SER A 488 -13.81 21.44 24.97
CA SER A 488 -12.60 22.02 24.41
C SER A 488 -11.53 20.94 24.27
N GLY A 489 -10.78 21.05 23.18
CA GLY A 489 -9.48 20.42 23.02
C GLY A 489 -8.48 21.52 22.66
N ASN A 490 -7.19 21.26 22.82
CA ASN A 490 -6.16 22.27 22.59
C ASN A 490 -5.95 22.61 21.11
N LEU A 491 -6.35 21.72 20.19
CA LEU A 491 -6.29 21.97 18.75
C LEU A 491 -7.55 22.73 18.35
N ARG A 492 -7.35 23.88 17.69
CA ARG A 492 -8.44 24.75 17.26
C ARG A 492 -9.37 24.04 16.28
N ARG A 493 -10.68 24.09 16.54
CA ARG A 493 -11.69 23.83 15.50
C ARG A 493 -11.80 25.03 14.58
N ASP A 494 -11.76 24.82 13.26
CA ASP A 494 -12.10 25.85 12.29
C ASP A 494 -12.65 25.19 11.01
N ASP A 495 -13.90 25.49 10.68
CA ASP A 495 -14.60 24.77 9.62
C ASP A 495 -14.23 25.29 8.20
N ARG A 496 -13.31 26.26 8.06
CA ARG A 496 -12.92 26.90 6.78
C ARG A 496 -11.71 26.22 6.11
N ASP A 497 -11.79 25.91 4.81
CA ASP A 497 -10.80 25.07 4.09
C ASP A 497 -9.35 25.59 4.04
N ASN A 498 -9.12 26.90 4.20
CA ASN A 498 -7.79 27.52 4.08
C ASN A 498 -7.11 27.83 5.43
N THR A 499 -7.69 27.41 6.56
CA THR A 499 -7.06 27.63 7.88
C THR A 499 -5.97 26.60 8.18
N ARG A 500 -5.05 26.96 9.09
CA ARG A 500 -3.90 26.16 9.50
C ARG A 500 -3.99 25.76 10.96
N ASP A 501 -3.24 24.70 11.30
CA ASP A 501 -3.13 24.13 12.64
C ASP A 501 -4.50 23.92 13.31
N CYS A 502 -5.40 23.27 12.57
CA CYS A 502 -6.81 23.13 12.96
C CYS A 502 -7.41 21.78 12.56
N TRP A 503 -8.58 21.50 13.14
CA TRP A 503 -9.45 20.39 12.75
C TRP A 503 -10.86 20.87 12.39
N ARG A 504 -11.61 20.02 11.69
CA ARG A 504 -13.07 20.07 11.59
C ARG A 504 -13.65 18.67 11.43
N ILE A 505 -14.98 18.56 11.48
CA ILE A 505 -15.68 17.32 11.15
C ILE A 505 -15.56 17.09 9.63
N SER A 506 -15.19 15.89 9.19
CA SER A 506 -15.23 15.52 7.77
C SER A 506 -16.63 15.01 7.40
N ASP A 507 -17.08 15.23 6.15
CA ASP A 507 -18.30 14.57 5.68
C ASP A 507 -18.05 13.06 5.56
N GLY A 508 -18.94 12.24 6.16
CA GLY A 508 -18.91 10.79 6.03
C GLY A 508 -19.09 10.31 4.59
N ASN A 509 -19.67 11.12 3.70
CA ASN A 509 -19.77 10.82 2.27
C ASN A 509 -18.40 10.83 1.55
N ASN A 510 -17.35 11.42 2.13
CA ASN A 510 -15.98 11.33 1.61
C ASN A 510 -15.43 9.89 1.64
N PHE A 511 -16.07 8.98 2.38
CA PHE A 511 -15.61 7.60 2.59
C PHE A 511 -16.59 6.58 2.01
N ARG A 512 -16.06 5.49 1.44
CA ARG A 512 -16.85 4.37 0.89
C ARG A 512 -16.75 3.12 1.77
N VAL A 513 -17.89 2.61 2.21
CA VAL A 513 -18.05 1.52 3.20
C VAL A 513 -18.84 0.34 2.61
N ARG A 514 -18.75 -0.85 3.21
CA ARG A 514 -19.47 -2.05 2.73
C ARG A 514 -20.99 -1.81 2.71
N SER A 515 -21.63 -2.02 1.55
CA SER A 515 -23.08 -1.88 1.39
C SER A 515 -23.85 -2.98 2.13
N LYS A 516 -25.19 -2.84 2.23
CA LYS A 516 -26.09 -3.88 2.75
C LYS A 516 -25.98 -5.21 1.97
N HIS A 517 -25.53 -5.17 0.72
CA HIS A 517 -25.44 -6.34 -0.17
C HIS A 517 -24.01 -6.84 -0.38
N PHE A 518 -23.00 -6.23 0.26
CA PHE A 518 -21.57 -6.51 0.07
C PHE A 518 -21.18 -8.00 0.17
N CYS A 519 -21.88 -8.79 0.99
CA CYS A 519 -21.67 -10.23 1.05
C CYS A 519 -21.83 -10.92 -0.32
N PHE A 520 -22.77 -10.46 -1.15
CA PHE A 520 -23.09 -10.99 -2.48
C PHE A 520 -22.32 -10.29 -3.61
N ASP A 521 -22.33 -8.96 -3.63
CA ASP A 521 -21.91 -8.14 -4.79
C ASP A 521 -20.55 -7.41 -4.60
N LYS A 522 -20.00 -7.42 -3.39
CA LYS A 522 -18.82 -6.63 -2.96
C LYS A 522 -18.96 -5.10 -3.14
N SER A 523 -20.18 -4.56 -3.29
CA SER A 523 -20.42 -3.14 -3.55
C SER A 523 -20.18 -2.24 -2.32
N LYS A 524 -19.71 -1.01 -2.58
CA LYS A 524 -19.45 -0.01 -1.54
C LYS A 524 -20.24 1.28 -1.79
N VAL A 525 -20.90 1.77 -0.75
CA VAL A 525 -21.71 3.00 -0.75
C VAL A 525 -21.01 4.12 0.03
N HIS A 526 -21.46 5.37 -0.15
CA HIS A 526 -21.06 6.48 0.71
C HIS A 526 -21.53 6.24 2.16
N ALA A 527 -20.72 6.62 3.15
CA ALA A 527 -20.97 6.20 4.54
C ALA A 527 -22.05 7.01 5.28
N GLY A 528 -22.40 8.21 4.79
CA GLY A 528 -23.42 9.06 5.38
C GLY A 528 -23.13 9.47 6.83
N LYS A 529 -24.19 9.59 7.65
CA LYS A 529 -24.09 10.11 9.03
C LYS A 529 -23.35 9.14 9.96
N HIS A 530 -22.35 9.68 10.67
CA HIS A 530 -21.59 9.04 11.76
C HIS A 530 -22.50 8.47 12.87
N LEU A 531 -21.93 7.61 13.72
CA LEU A 531 -22.58 7.08 14.92
C LEU A 531 -22.40 7.98 16.14
N LEU A 532 -21.27 8.70 16.22
CA LEU A 532 -20.90 9.59 17.32
C LEU A 532 -20.52 10.98 16.76
N ASP A 533 -20.70 12.01 17.59
CA ASP A 533 -20.29 13.38 17.28
C ASP A 533 -18.85 13.64 17.77
N LEU A 534 -18.00 14.23 16.92
CA LEU A 534 -16.64 14.65 17.29
C LEU A 534 -16.69 15.98 18.03
N VAL A 535 -16.29 16.00 19.31
CA VAL A 535 -16.47 17.17 20.18
C VAL A 535 -15.18 17.96 20.43
N ALA A 536 -14.05 17.26 20.46
CA ALA A 536 -12.74 17.85 20.71
C ALA A 536 -11.65 17.06 19.98
N VAL A 537 -10.54 17.75 19.69
CA VAL A 537 -9.29 17.15 19.28
C VAL A 537 -8.16 17.79 20.08
N ASP A 538 -7.26 16.96 20.60
CA ASP A 538 -6.01 17.44 21.18
C ASP A 538 -4.79 17.04 20.33
N TRP A 539 -3.75 17.84 20.46
CA TRP A 539 -2.43 17.68 19.88
C TRP A 539 -1.38 17.89 20.97
N PHE A 540 -0.76 16.80 21.42
CA PHE A 540 0.19 16.79 22.52
C PHE A 540 1.59 16.33 22.07
N LYS A 541 2.61 16.74 22.84
CA LYS A 541 3.97 16.19 22.75
C LYS A 541 4.60 15.96 24.12
N ASP A 542 5.40 14.91 24.26
CA ASP A 542 6.17 14.61 25.47
C ASP A 542 7.48 13.87 25.11
N THR A 543 8.37 13.79 26.07
CA THR A 543 9.56 12.92 26.14
C THR A 543 9.23 11.43 26.25
N LYS A 544 8.00 11.07 26.68
CA LYS A 544 7.52 9.70 26.85
C LYS A 544 6.25 9.45 26.04
N ARG A 545 5.93 8.18 25.75
CA ARG A 545 4.64 7.80 25.15
C ARG A 545 3.51 8.12 26.13
N MET A 546 2.43 8.70 25.61
CA MET A 546 1.25 9.12 26.38
C MET A 546 0.14 8.07 26.25
N ASP A 547 0.09 7.14 27.19
CA ASP A 547 -0.96 6.12 27.30
C ASP A 547 -2.06 6.59 28.28
N HIS A 548 -3.31 6.13 28.10
CA HIS A 548 -4.45 6.42 28.98
C HIS A 548 -4.72 7.93 29.21
N VAL A 549 -4.80 8.71 28.14
CA VAL A 549 -4.95 10.17 28.18
C VAL A 549 -6.24 10.63 28.90
N VAL A 550 -7.29 9.80 28.97
CA VAL A 550 -8.54 10.10 29.69
C VAL A 550 -8.35 10.20 31.22
N ARG A 551 -7.22 9.73 31.78
CA ARG A 551 -6.88 9.98 33.20
C ARG A 551 -6.67 11.47 33.53
N ARG A 552 -6.31 12.31 32.55
CA ARG A 552 -5.96 13.71 32.80
C ARG A 552 -7.17 14.56 33.14
N GLN A 553 -7.07 15.32 34.23
CA GLN A 553 -8.17 16.16 34.73
C GLN A 553 -8.63 17.17 33.66
N GLY A 554 -9.94 17.27 33.46
CA GLY A 554 -10.55 18.22 32.54
C GLY A 554 -10.45 17.85 31.05
N CYS A 555 -10.06 16.62 30.71
CA CYS A 555 -10.15 16.16 29.31
C CYS A 555 -11.62 16.03 28.86
N ALA A 556 -11.88 16.12 27.55
CA ALA A 556 -13.24 16.16 27.03
C ALA A 556 -14.08 14.91 27.36
N ALA A 557 -13.45 13.75 27.56
CA ALA A 557 -14.14 12.52 28.00
C ALA A 557 -14.66 12.58 29.46
N GLN A 558 -14.01 13.35 30.34
CA GLN A 558 -14.50 13.58 31.71
C GLN A 558 -15.73 14.50 31.68
N VAL A 559 -15.66 15.61 30.95
CA VAL A 559 -16.80 16.52 30.70
C VAL A 559 -17.98 15.79 30.05
N ALA A 560 -17.72 14.83 29.17
CA ALA A 560 -18.74 14.00 28.55
C ALA A 560 -19.41 13.09 29.60
N SER A 561 -18.62 12.44 30.46
CA SER A 561 -19.13 11.62 31.57
C SER A 561 -19.94 12.44 32.58
N GLU A 562 -19.54 13.66 32.90
CA GLU A 562 -20.30 14.59 33.76
C GLU A 562 -21.65 14.98 33.15
N LYS A 563 -21.72 15.11 31.81
CA LYS A 563 -22.95 15.31 31.04
C LYS A 563 -23.74 14.02 30.76
N GLY A 564 -23.34 12.87 31.31
CA GLY A 564 -24.02 11.59 31.10
C GLY A 564 -23.90 11.02 29.68
N LEU A 565 -22.84 11.37 28.96
CA LEU A 565 -22.54 10.89 27.61
C LEU A 565 -21.47 9.79 27.64
N PHE A 566 -21.56 8.85 26.69
CA PHE A 566 -20.51 7.87 26.44
C PHE A 566 -19.47 8.41 25.46
N SER A 567 -18.18 8.18 25.72
CA SER A 567 -17.06 8.59 24.85
C SER A 567 -16.33 7.42 24.20
N VAL A 568 -16.02 7.52 22.90
CA VAL A 568 -14.98 6.72 22.24
C VAL A 568 -13.81 7.65 21.90
N VAL A 569 -12.63 7.35 22.43
CA VAL A 569 -11.44 8.19 22.30
C VAL A 569 -10.38 7.43 21.49
N PHE A 570 -9.87 8.03 20.42
CA PHE A 570 -8.76 7.49 19.64
C PHE A 570 -7.51 8.34 19.84
N ASN A 571 -6.46 7.76 20.40
CA ASN A 571 -5.16 8.40 20.61
C ASN A 571 -4.16 7.83 19.60
N LEU A 572 -3.89 8.57 18.51
CA LEU A 572 -2.86 8.20 17.55
C LEU A 572 -1.49 8.62 18.10
N GLN A 573 -0.73 7.62 18.57
CA GLN A 573 0.57 7.79 19.17
C GLN A 573 1.66 7.68 18.11
N VAL A 574 2.48 8.72 18.01
CA VAL A 574 3.60 8.84 17.08
C VAL A 574 4.91 8.86 17.89
N PRO A 575 5.64 7.75 17.99
CA PRO A 575 6.95 7.72 18.63
C PRO A 575 8.04 8.26 17.71
N ALA A 576 8.89 9.12 18.26
CA ALA A 576 10.12 9.64 17.64
C ALA A 576 11.05 10.12 18.78
N SER A 577 12.06 10.95 18.48
CA SER A 577 12.83 11.69 19.50
C SER A 577 11.98 12.64 20.36
N THR A 578 10.75 12.92 19.92
CA THR A 578 9.65 13.48 20.72
C THR A 578 8.43 12.63 20.43
N HIS A 579 7.75 12.12 21.45
CA HIS A 579 6.49 11.42 21.27
C HIS A 579 5.38 12.44 21.03
N TYR A 580 4.60 12.25 19.97
CA TYR A 580 3.39 13.04 19.68
C TYR A 580 2.14 12.18 19.91
N SER A 581 1.06 12.83 20.32
CA SER A 581 -0.25 12.21 20.56
C SER A 581 -1.33 13.09 19.95
N MET A 582 -2.10 12.55 19.01
CA MET A 582 -3.27 13.21 18.44
C MET A 582 -4.52 12.47 18.91
N VAL A 583 -5.32 13.14 19.75
CA VAL A 583 -6.44 12.54 20.47
C VAL A 583 -7.76 13.05 19.90
N PHE A 584 -8.64 12.15 19.47
CA PHE A 584 -9.97 12.47 18.95
C PHE A 584 -11.04 11.98 19.94
N TYR A 585 -11.88 12.89 20.43
CA TYR A 585 -12.96 12.57 21.37
C TYR A 585 -14.30 12.55 20.65
N PHE A 586 -14.85 11.35 20.43
CA PHE A 586 -16.18 11.16 19.87
C PHE A 586 -17.16 10.81 20.99
N VAL A 587 -18.39 11.37 20.98
CA VAL A 587 -19.41 11.10 22.01
C VAL A 587 -20.75 10.68 21.45
N THR A 588 -21.55 10.00 22.27
CA THR A 588 -22.99 9.79 22.06
C THR A 588 -23.75 9.88 23.39
N ARG A 589 -25.05 10.17 23.34
CA ARG A 589 -25.94 10.06 24.52
C ARG A 589 -26.09 8.61 24.95
N GLU A 590 -26.37 7.73 23.99
CA GLU A 590 -26.56 6.29 24.21
C GLU A 590 -25.89 5.48 23.08
N ILE A 591 -25.48 4.25 23.38
CA ILE A 591 -25.12 3.27 22.35
C ILE A 591 -26.34 2.37 22.13
N VAL A 592 -26.71 2.14 20.87
CA VAL A 592 -27.84 1.28 20.52
C VAL A 592 -27.57 -0.17 21.00
N PRO A 593 -28.43 -0.76 21.87
CA PRO A 593 -28.23 -2.12 22.37
C PRO A 593 -28.10 -3.16 21.25
N GLY A 594 -27.21 -4.15 21.43
CA GLY A 594 -26.93 -5.20 20.45
C GLY A 594 -26.17 -4.76 19.18
N SER A 595 -26.00 -3.45 18.97
CA SER A 595 -25.28 -2.92 17.80
C SER A 595 -23.83 -3.40 17.72
N LEU A 596 -23.25 -3.36 16.52
CA LEU A 596 -21.83 -3.65 16.31
C LEU A 596 -20.91 -2.72 17.13
N LEU A 597 -21.36 -1.49 17.41
CA LEU A 597 -20.65 -0.54 18.28
C LEU A 597 -20.67 -1.01 19.75
N GLN A 598 -21.83 -1.44 20.28
CA GLN A 598 -21.90 -2.00 21.64
C GLN A 598 -20.97 -3.23 21.78
N ARG A 599 -21.04 -4.15 20.81
CA ARG A 599 -20.20 -5.36 20.78
C ARG A 599 -18.70 -5.06 20.64
N PHE A 600 -18.33 -3.92 20.05
CA PHE A 600 -16.94 -3.46 20.02
C PHE A 600 -16.50 -2.80 21.34
N VAL A 601 -17.39 -2.03 21.96
CA VAL A 601 -17.12 -1.36 23.25
C VAL A 601 -16.99 -2.36 24.39
N ASP A 602 -17.86 -3.36 24.46
CA ASP A 602 -17.90 -4.36 25.55
C ASP A 602 -17.19 -5.68 25.21
N GLY A 603 -16.74 -5.86 23.97
CA GLY A 603 -16.00 -7.05 23.53
C GLY A 603 -14.61 -7.16 24.15
N ASP A 604 -13.90 -8.24 23.82
CA ASP A 604 -12.49 -8.41 24.15
C ASP A 604 -11.57 -7.77 23.09
N ASP A 605 -10.27 -7.75 23.39
CA ASP A 605 -9.27 -7.18 22.48
C ASP A 605 -9.06 -8.03 21.22
N GLU A 606 -9.45 -9.29 21.19
CA GLU A 606 -9.35 -10.14 20.00
C GLU A 606 -10.44 -9.74 18.98
N PHE A 607 -11.66 -9.51 19.44
CA PHE A 607 -12.72 -8.87 18.67
C PHE A 607 -12.36 -7.43 18.26
N ARG A 608 -11.89 -6.59 19.19
CA ARG A 608 -11.52 -5.19 18.86
C ARG A 608 -10.41 -5.12 17.82
N ASN A 609 -9.34 -5.92 17.98
CA ASN A 609 -8.22 -5.91 17.03
C ASN A 609 -8.63 -6.46 15.65
N SER A 610 -9.51 -7.47 15.60
CA SER A 610 -9.95 -8.07 14.33
C SER A 610 -10.94 -7.21 13.55
N ARG A 611 -11.67 -6.31 14.22
CA ARG A 611 -12.70 -5.46 13.60
C ARG A 611 -12.35 -3.97 13.47
N LEU A 612 -11.46 -3.40 14.28
CA LEU A 612 -11.16 -1.95 14.20
C LEU A 612 -10.54 -1.58 12.85
N LYS A 613 -11.15 -0.61 12.16
CA LYS A 613 -10.76 -0.14 10.84
C LYS A 613 -10.56 1.37 10.82
N LEU A 614 -9.56 1.81 10.07
CA LEU A 614 -9.30 3.21 9.73
C LEU A 614 -9.36 3.38 8.21
N ILE A 615 -10.07 4.40 7.73
CA ILE A 615 -10.03 4.85 6.33
C ILE A 615 -9.32 6.22 6.31
N PRO A 616 -8.07 6.29 5.85
CA PRO A 616 -7.42 7.56 5.59
C PRO A 616 -7.81 8.10 4.20
N SER A 617 -7.72 9.40 4.02
CA SER A 617 -7.72 10.08 2.73
C SER A 617 -6.87 11.35 2.85
N VAL A 618 -6.23 11.78 1.75
CA VAL A 618 -5.35 12.97 1.74
C VAL A 618 -5.84 13.97 0.68
N PRO A 619 -6.89 14.75 0.99
CA PRO A 619 -7.41 15.81 0.10
C PRO A 619 -6.32 16.75 -0.42
N LYS A 620 -5.34 17.15 0.42
CA LYS A 620 -4.27 18.07 0.06
C LYS A 620 -2.92 17.48 0.46
N GLY A 621 -2.02 17.34 -0.52
CA GLY A 621 -0.68 16.80 -0.31
C GLY A 621 0.04 16.53 -1.63
N SER A 622 1.35 16.27 -1.56
CA SER A 622 2.13 15.79 -2.70
C SER A 622 1.75 14.36 -3.09
N TRP A 623 2.07 13.95 -4.33
CA TRP A 623 1.77 12.59 -4.79
C TRP A 623 2.41 11.53 -3.89
N ILE A 624 3.69 11.71 -3.50
CA ILE A 624 4.38 10.81 -2.59
C ILE A 624 3.62 10.58 -1.28
N VAL A 625 3.05 11.62 -0.66
CA VAL A 625 2.27 11.48 0.57
C VAL A 625 0.97 10.72 0.33
N ARG A 626 0.21 11.10 -0.71
CA ARG A 626 -1.03 10.41 -1.11
C ARG A 626 -0.77 8.92 -1.38
N GLN A 627 0.35 8.59 -2.03
CA GLN A 627 0.78 7.22 -2.33
C GLN A 627 1.36 6.47 -1.12
N SER A 628 1.92 7.18 -0.13
CA SER A 628 2.42 6.62 1.14
C SER A 628 1.27 6.22 2.07
N VAL A 629 0.33 7.14 2.29
CA VAL A 629 -0.83 6.91 3.15
C VAL A 629 -1.83 5.99 2.46
N GLY A 630 -2.12 6.25 1.19
CA GLY A 630 -3.18 5.57 0.42
C GLY A 630 -4.59 6.04 0.81
N SER A 631 -5.59 5.41 0.21
CA SER A 631 -7.02 5.57 0.53
C SER A 631 -7.72 4.24 0.86
N THR A 632 -6.95 3.14 0.91
CA THR A 632 -7.46 1.80 1.20
C THR A 632 -7.75 1.66 2.70
N PRO A 633 -8.94 1.18 3.11
CA PRO A 633 -9.24 0.90 4.52
C PRO A 633 -8.28 -0.12 5.12
N CYS A 634 -7.68 0.22 6.26
CA CYS A 634 -6.75 -0.64 7.01
C CYS A 634 -7.42 -1.23 8.26
N LEU A 635 -7.22 -2.52 8.54
CA LEU A 635 -7.58 -3.13 9.84
C LEU A 635 -6.52 -2.78 10.88
N LEU A 636 -6.75 -1.69 11.60
CA LEU A 636 -5.76 -1.02 12.44
C LEU A 636 -5.19 -1.94 13.52
N GLY A 637 -6.04 -2.68 14.24
CA GLY A 637 -5.59 -3.62 15.29
C GLY A 637 -4.90 -4.90 14.77
N LYS A 638 -4.94 -5.16 13.45
CA LYS A 638 -4.06 -6.16 12.81
C LYS A 638 -2.71 -5.53 12.41
N ALA A 639 -2.73 -4.31 11.88
CA ALA A 639 -1.56 -3.63 11.33
C ALA A 639 -0.60 -2.99 12.37
N VAL A 640 -1.10 -2.62 13.55
CA VAL A 640 -0.32 -1.99 14.65
C VAL A 640 -0.70 -2.55 16.03
N ASP A 641 0.04 -2.15 17.06
CA ASP A 641 -0.36 -2.28 18.46
C ASP A 641 -1.41 -1.24 18.85
N CYS A 642 -2.60 -1.73 19.14
CA CYS A 642 -3.64 -1.00 19.85
C CYS A 642 -3.72 -1.48 21.30
N ASN A 643 -3.80 -0.54 22.24
CA ASN A 643 -4.12 -0.77 23.65
C ASN A 643 -5.52 -0.22 23.94
N TYR A 644 -6.35 -0.99 24.64
CA TYR A 644 -7.79 -0.71 24.80
C TYR A 644 -8.14 -0.54 26.28
N ILE A 645 -8.69 0.62 26.63
CA ILE A 645 -8.95 0.98 28.03
C ILE A 645 -10.44 1.32 28.20
N ARG A 646 -11.17 0.39 28.82
CA ARG A 646 -12.61 0.52 29.12
C ARG A 646 -12.81 1.10 30.51
N GLY A 647 -13.08 2.40 30.60
CA GLY A 647 -13.67 3.01 31.81
C GLY A 647 -15.19 2.80 31.84
N PRO A 648 -15.92 3.32 32.85
CA PRO A 648 -17.38 3.15 32.94
C PRO A 648 -18.13 3.78 31.75
N ASN A 649 -17.83 5.04 31.47
CA ASN A 649 -18.49 5.87 30.44
C ASN A 649 -17.62 6.12 29.20
N TYR A 650 -16.53 5.37 29.01
CA TYR A 650 -15.68 5.51 27.84
C TYR A 650 -14.96 4.23 27.43
N LEU A 651 -14.60 4.17 26.14
CA LEU A 651 -13.53 3.32 25.61
C LEU A 651 -12.45 4.24 25.03
N GLU A 652 -11.22 4.13 25.52
CA GLU A 652 -10.04 4.73 24.92
C GLU A 652 -9.27 3.67 24.11
N VAL A 653 -8.72 4.10 22.97
CA VAL A 653 -7.91 3.30 22.05
C VAL A 653 -6.60 4.02 21.78
N ASP A 654 -5.56 3.62 22.50
CA ASP A 654 -4.17 3.99 22.21
C ASP A 654 -3.70 3.23 20.97
N VAL A 655 -3.15 3.93 19.97
CA VAL A 655 -2.70 3.34 18.69
C VAL A 655 -1.22 3.69 18.48
N ASP A 656 -0.33 2.73 18.73
CA ASP A 656 1.11 2.90 18.58
C ASP A 656 1.54 2.72 17.12
N ILE A 657 1.67 3.83 16.39
CA ILE A 657 2.04 3.82 14.96
C ILE A 657 3.46 3.28 14.74
N GLY A 658 4.37 3.42 15.71
CA GLY A 658 5.75 2.95 15.60
C GLY A 658 5.93 1.44 15.79
N SER A 659 4.90 0.75 16.29
CA SER A 659 4.88 -0.71 16.41
C SER A 659 4.96 -1.47 15.06
N SER A 660 4.82 -0.76 13.94
CA SER A 660 4.88 -1.29 12.59
C SER A 660 5.92 -0.55 11.74
N THR A 661 6.91 -1.29 11.26
CA THR A 661 7.96 -0.84 10.32
C THR A 661 7.38 -0.06 9.14
N VAL A 662 6.37 -0.63 8.48
CA VAL A 662 5.66 -0.07 7.32
C VAL A 662 4.96 1.25 7.67
N ALA A 663 4.26 1.31 8.82
CA ALA A 663 3.57 2.53 9.24
C ALA A 663 4.55 3.65 9.67
N ASN A 664 5.65 3.28 10.33
CA ASN A 664 6.72 4.19 10.71
C ASN A 664 7.48 4.76 9.49
N GLY A 665 7.73 3.94 8.46
CA GLY A 665 8.31 4.38 7.20
C GLY A 665 7.42 5.39 6.45
N VAL A 666 6.10 5.15 6.40
CA VAL A 666 5.12 6.12 5.89
C VAL A 666 5.17 7.42 6.69
N LEU A 667 5.16 7.35 8.02
CA LEU A 667 5.28 8.50 8.90
C LEU A 667 6.56 9.31 8.63
N GLY A 668 7.71 8.64 8.42
CA GLY A 668 9.00 9.28 8.11
C GLY A 668 9.00 10.12 6.82
N LEU A 669 8.20 9.73 5.83
CA LEU A 669 7.95 10.55 4.62
C LEU A 669 7.02 11.74 4.90
N VAL A 670 5.96 11.50 5.68
CA VAL A 670 4.84 12.43 5.95
C VAL A 670 5.21 13.54 6.93
N ILE A 671 5.90 13.23 8.02
CA ILE A 671 6.14 14.16 9.14
C ILE A 671 6.90 15.43 8.70
N GLY A 672 7.79 15.30 7.73
CA GLY A 672 8.54 16.43 7.15
C GLY A 672 7.76 17.29 6.14
N VAL A 673 6.47 17.03 5.90
CA VAL A 673 5.57 17.86 5.08
C VAL A 673 4.23 18.15 5.75
N ILE A 674 4.01 17.73 7.00
CA ILE A 674 2.71 17.76 7.69
C ILE A 674 2.01 19.14 7.65
N THR A 675 2.78 20.24 7.71
CA THR A 675 2.30 21.63 7.60
C THR A 675 1.69 21.98 6.24
N SER A 676 1.88 21.16 5.20
CA SER A 676 1.31 21.34 3.85
C SER A 676 0.12 20.44 3.56
N LEU A 677 -0.22 19.52 4.48
CA LEU A 677 -1.22 18.48 4.26
C LEU A 677 -2.61 18.86 4.77
N VAL A 678 -3.63 18.25 4.16
CA VAL A 678 -4.95 18.07 4.75
C VAL A 678 -5.24 16.58 4.70
N VAL A 679 -5.56 15.99 5.85
CA VAL A 679 -5.78 14.56 6.03
C VAL A 679 -7.17 14.34 6.61
N ASP A 680 -7.96 13.52 5.92
CA ASP A 680 -9.25 13.03 6.37
C ASP A 680 -9.06 11.63 6.98
N MET A 681 -9.65 11.37 8.14
CA MET A 681 -9.58 10.08 8.84
C MET A 681 -10.97 9.68 9.33
N ALA A 682 -11.40 8.46 8.99
CA ALA A 682 -12.66 7.88 9.47
C ALA A 682 -12.42 6.56 10.20
N PHE A 683 -12.93 6.47 11.42
CA PHE A 683 -12.86 5.26 12.26
C PHE A 683 -14.16 4.47 12.12
N LEU A 684 -14.08 3.14 12.00
CA LEU A 684 -15.25 2.26 11.96
C LEU A 684 -14.95 0.85 12.48
N VAL A 685 -16.01 0.12 12.81
CA VAL A 685 -15.95 -1.32 13.11
C VAL A 685 -16.30 -2.08 11.84
N GLN A 686 -15.46 -3.02 11.42
CA GLN A 686 -15.71 -3.84 10.24
C GLN A 686 -16.87 -4.82 10.48
N ALA A 687 -17.86 -4.78 9.60
CA ALA A 687 -18.93 -5.76 9.49
C ALA A 687 -18.44 -7.00 8.71
N ASN A 688 -18.53 -8.20 9.29
CA ASN A 688 -18.20 -9.47 8.64
C ASN A 688 -19.45 -10.29 8.28
N ALA A 689 -20.56 -10.11 9.01
CA ALA A 689 -21.82 -10.84 8.77
C ALA A 689 -22.93 -9.93 8.21
N THR A 690 -23.98 -10.52 7.65
CA THR A 690 -25.04 -9.82 6.90
C THR A 690 -25.88 -8.85 7.72
N GLU A 691 -26.13 -9.19 8.99
CA GLU A 691 -26.84 -8.39 9.99
C GLU A 691 -25.99 -7.24 10.56
N GLU A 692 -24.68 -7.23 10.26
CA GLU A 692 -23.75 -6.16 10.61
C GLU A 692 -23.67 -5.07 9.52
N LEU A 693 -24.36 -5.25 8.38
CA LEU A 693 -24.31 -4.37 7.21
C LEU A 693 -25.55 -3.47 7.06
N PRO A 694 -25.41 -2.25 6.48
CA PRO A 694 -24.18 -1.65 5.96
C PRO A 694 -23.20 -1.23 7.07
N GLU A 695 -21.91 -1.20 6.75
CA GLU A 695 -20.90 -0.59 7.61
C GLU A 695 -21.24 0.88 7.88
N ARG A 696 -21.02 1.36 9.12
CA ARG A 696 -21.17 2.77 9.50
C ARG A 696 -19.94 3.28 10.22
N LEU A 697 -19.63 4.56 10.03
CA LEU A 697 -18.52 5.22 10.71
C LEU A 697 -18.85 5.46 12.19
N ILE A 698 -17.88 5.20 13.08
CA ILE A 698 -17.92 5.70 14.46
C ILE A 698 -17.93 7.23 14.39
N GLY A 699 -16.94 7.80 13.68
CA GLY A 699 -16.85 9.22 13.37
C GLY A 699 -15.71 9.51 12.40
N ALA A 700 -15.68 10.74 11.87
CA ALA A 700 -14.63 11.20 10.96
C ALA A 700 -14.15 12.63 11.27
N VAL A 701 -12.88 12.87 10.99
CA VAL A 701 -12.18 14.14 11.24
C VAL A 701 -11.41 14.57 9.99
N ARG A 702 -11.38 15.88 9.73
CA ARG A 702 -10.42 16.53 8.84
C ARG A 702 -9.39 17.26 9.70
N VAL A 703 -8.12 17.00 9.45
CA VAL A 703 -6.98 17.64 10.13
C VAL A 703 -6.18 18.42 9.09
N SER A 704 -5.95 19.71 9.33
CA SER A 704 -5.45 20.66 8.34
C SER A 704 -4.17 21.36 8.79
N HIS A 705 -3.10 21.21 8.00
CA HIS A 705 -1.86 21.99 8.08
C HIS A 705 -1.27 22.06 9.49
N ILE A 706 -1.16 20.91 10.17
CA ILE A 706 -0.68 20.80 11.56
C ILE A 706 0.78 21.18 11.68
N GLU A 707 1.12 21.85 12.77
CA GLU A 707 2.48 22.27 13.10
C GLU A 707 3.02 21.49 14.30
N LEU A 708 4.21 20.89 14.19
CA LEU A 708 4.81 20.10 15.28
C LEU A 708 5.18 20.97 16.50
N SER A 709 5.42 22.26 16.24
CA SER A 709 5.68 23.31 17.23
C SER A 709 4.50 23.56 18.17
N SER A 710 3.25 23.52 17.67
CA SER A 710 2.05 23.87 18.46
C SER A 710 1.60 22.80 19.45
N ALA A 711 1.99 21.54 19.23
CA ALA A 711 1.71 20.43 20.15
C ALA A 711 2.04 20.80 21.60
N ILE A 712 1.12 20.61 22.54
CA ILE A 712 1.31 21.07 23.92
C ILE A 712 1.93 19.97 24.79
N VAL A 713 2.85 20.34 25.67
CA VAL A 713 3.31 19.43 26.73
C VAL A 713 2.20 19.30 27.78
N PRO A 714 1.65 18.11 28.04
CA PRO A 714 0.54 17.95 28.96
C PRO A 714 0.97 18.35 30.38
N LYS A 715 0.12 19.08 31.09
CA LYS A 715 0.19 19.12 32.55
C LYS A 715 -0.29 17.76 33.05
N LEU A 716 0.65 16.95 33.47
CA LEU A 716 0.41 15.78 34.32
C LEU A 716 0.52 16.27 35.77
N ASP A 717 -0.50 16.02 36.58
CA ASP A 717 -0.35 16.17 38.03
C ASP A 717 0.72 15.17 38.52
N PRO A 718 1.59 15.55 39.46
CA PRO A 718 2.61 14.65 39.97
C PRO A 718 1.95 13.40 40.57
N GLU A 719 2.46 12.22 40.22
CA GLU A 719 1.87 10.96 40.67
C GLU A 719 1.76 10.93 42.20
N THR A 720 0.54 10.71 42.69
CA THR A 720 0.29 10.40 44.10
C THR A 720 0.75 8.97 44.35
N SER A 721 2.00 8.88 44.84
CA SER A 721 2.75 7.65 45.16
C SER A 721 2.08 6.79 46.23
#